data_AF-A0A246Q3P2-F1
#
_entry.id   AF-A0A246Q3P2-F1
#
_cell.length_a   1.000
_cell.length_b   1.000
_cell.length_c   1.000
_cell.angle_alpha   90.00
_cell.angle_beta   90.00
_cell.angle_gamma   90.00
#
_symmetry.space_group_name_H-M   'P 1'
#
loop_
_entity.id
_entity.type
_entity.pdbx_description
1 polymer ?
#
loop_
_entity_poly.entity_id
_entity_poly.type
_entity_poly.pdbx_seq_one_letter_code
_entity_poly.pdbx_strand_id
1 'polypeptide(L)'
;MLQVFLDRLDLRWGTSTDWIIVIANALWNGAEIDLVCILPSAILVADFKSHDGRLIGTENGPWQADGAVVKGGRKDNPYQQLRDNKFSVLNWLQSKSLLTGRNLGHISAGVVFGGDIEDHLELPAKVRSWFYPTNLNNCTALLDRLASPELHIDPKEAQDIIHQLGVQPVEWLSSHPKVRDIGQEPFKPLPRTLLTAHQHEALQTLTNFVSTDGLITFSVLGMTSTGKSRLLATLVSEIQKSRRTPIVLAPNRRLAVHAPVEAESIYAHLFGGVNSQGKKDDVAKESAEPDVIPMRLCEDDEDAVYLLDDAHLLSNSRFTTPDRKQYGSGHLLDDFCDFTELGSGKRKAIFFGDPYQIQRSGDNDSALLGQFQKSRELKHQFLELSQVIDTTGGSAKLANAERLVKAIRSERFAELDLLKDEGFRQADRQTAASEILERYRSDPSSVWYLAETHAKANALTVWVRERLHGKKRPMSLEPGDLLEIYVSGEDKDFGGRRLVTSVGLRETYEQPLKGRDAQIVFHSMSCSLDKTEHNPVDVFEEFLVSERPELSADIAIAEWVRRKSETLPPLPAFAYVRYGYASTVHHAQGMSQAICYVNCDHAAGHHSEGFFRWLYSALTVPERELVLVNFTDIQPYDSAVWKTAAVSVAADIPIGAGWSFQPNGIASEQDQQRSVPPGLEESKDFHKSLAIWLRIAKAAQALGWHVAKAACHSYQEQYDLVGPKGELSRLRIAYNGKNVVTAIHVNDSAHWSLLASLAAECLQANGYSPEVESLLTSARSRLGPYGWKIVSATEAAYRLHLVVARDHEERVSIEINFGKQGLVSSLRPLHTSNLALLDEIKEALL
;
A
#
# COMPACT_ATOMS: atom_id res chain seq x y z
N MET A 1 -30.12 -23.39 -18.95
CA MET A 1 -29.14 -23.96 -19.91
C MET A 1 -28.02 -22.99 -20.20
N LEU A 2 -28.28 -21.74 -20.63
CA LEU A 2 -27.22 -20.74 -20.85
C LEU A 2 -26.30 -20.53 -19.64
N GLN A 3 -26.85 -20.38 -18.43
CA GLN A 3 -26.05 -20.25 -17.20
C GLN A 3 -25.07 -21.43 -17.02
N VAL A 4 -25.57 -22.66 -17.11
CA VAL A 4 -24.76 -23.90 -16.98
C VAL A 4 -23.72 -23.99 -18.10
N PHE A 5 -24.06 -23.54 -19.31
CA PHE A 5 -23.11 -23.47 -20.42
C PHE A 5 -21.97 -22.49 -20.10
N LEU A 6 -22.27 -21.29 -19.59
CA LEU A 6 -21.25 -20.32 -19.17
C LEU A 6 -20.39 -20.84 -18.01
N ASP A 7 -20.99 -21.50 -17.00
CA ASP A 7 -20.24 -22.14 -15.91
C ASP A 7 -19.26 -23.21 -16.46
N ARG A 8 -19.65 -23.95 -17.50
CA ARG A 8 -18.80 -24.95 -18.16
C ARG A 8 -17.65 -24.31 -18.95
N LEU A 9 -17.91 -23.20 -19.63
CA LEU A 9 -16.86 -22.45 -20.31
C LEU A 9 -15.86 -21.84 -19.34
N ASP A 10 -16.32 -21.33 -18.20
CA ASP A 10 -15.48 -20.72 -17.16
C ASP A 10 -14.40 -21.69 -16.66
N LEU A 11 -14.71 -22.99 -16.57
CA LEU A 11 -13.72 -24.03 -16.21
C LEU A 11 -12.53 -24.13 -17.19
N ARG A 12 -12.70 -23.74 -18.46
CA ARG A 12 -11.67 -23.87 -19.50
C ARG A 12 -11.07 -22.52 -19.91
N TRP A 13 -11.89 -21.48 -20.02
CA TRP A 13 -11.49 -20.14 -20.46
C TRP A 13 -11.31 -19.16 -19.30
N GLY A 14 -11.82 -19.44 -18.10
CA GLY A 14 -11.69 -18.54 -16.94
C GLY A 14 -10.25 -18.39 -16.41
N THR A 15 -9.35 -19.32 -16.76
CA THR A 15 -7.92 -19.30 -16.39
C THR A 15 -6.99 -19.41 -17.62
N SER A 16 -7.51 -19.19 -18.83
CA SER A 16 -6.75 -19.33 -20.08
C SER A 16 -6.44 -17.97 -20.68
N THR A 17 -5.32 -17.85 -21.40
CA THR A 17 -5.03 -16.67 -22.25
C THR A 17 -5.80 -16.70 -23.57
N ASP A 18 -6.42 -17.84 -23.92
CA ASP A 18 -7.34 -17.94 -25.06
C ASP A 18 -8.61 -17.13 -24.77
N TRP A 19 -9.19 -16.51 -25.78
CA TRP A 19 -10.43 -15.76 -25.65
C TRP A 19 -11.61 -16.47 -26.32
N ILE A 20 -12.80 -16.23 -25.76
CA ILE A 20 -14.08 -16.63 -26.35
C ILE A 20 -15.08 -15.50 -26.13
N ILE A 21 -15.82 -15.15 -27.18
CA ILE A 21 -16.95 -14.23 -27.09
C ILE A 21 -18.23 -15.03 -27.27
N VAL A 22 -19.14 -14.90 -26.29
CA VAL A 22 -20.44 -15.57 -26.29
C VAL A 22 -21.53 -14.53 -26.48
N ILE A 23 -22.25 -14.60 -27.59
CA ILE A 23 -23.35 -13.72 -27.93
C ILE A 23 -24.64 -14.54 -27.84
N ALA A 24 -25.46 -14.24 -26.83
CA ALA A 24 -26.71 -14.97 -26.60
C ALA A 24 -27.92 -14.09 -26.91
N ASN A 25 -29.01 -14.72 -27.38
CA ASN A 25 -30.31 -14.07 -27.65
C ASN A 25 -30.19 -12.79 -28.48
N ALA A 26 -29.45 -12.87 -29.58
CA ALA A 26 -29.14 -11.72 -30.44
C ALA A 26 -29.78 -11.87 -31.82
N LEU A 27 -30.00 -10.73 -32.48
CA LEU A 27 -30.71 -10.66 -33.75
C LEU A 27 -29.70 -10.54 -34.91
N TRP A 28 -29.58 -11.60 -35.70
CA TRP A 28 -28.65 -11.71 -36.82
C TRP A 28 -29.41 -11.75 -38.14
N ASN A 29 -29.24 -10.72 -38.97
CA ASN A 29 -29.95 -10.58 -40.26
C ASN A 29 -31.47 -10.82 -40.17
N GLY A 30 -32.11 -10.32 -39.10
CA GLY A 30 -33.55 -10.48 -38.88
C GLY A 30 -33.97 -11.79 -38.16
N ALA A 31 -33.05 -12.72 -37.93
CA ALA A 31 -33.30 -13.96 -37.20
C ALA A 31 -32.81 -13.86 -35.74
N GLU A 32 -33.65 -14.26 -34.79
CA GLU A 32 -33.26 -14.40 -33.39
C GLU A 32 -32.47 -15.71 -33.21
N ILE A 33 -31.26 -15.60 -32.68
CA ILE A 33 -30.34 -16.73 -32.49
C ILE A 33 -29.99 -16.84 -31.01
N ASP A 34 -30.23 -18.03 -30.46
CA ASP A 34 -29.99 -18.38 -29.07
C ASP A 34 -28.52 -18.19 -28.65
N LEU A 35 -27.57 -18.66 -29.47
CA LEU A 35 -26.15 -18.61 -29.15
C LEU A 35 -25.26 -18.49 -30.38
N VAL A 36 -24.27 -17.59 -30.32
CA VAL A 36 -23.12 -17.55 -31.22
C VAL A 36 -21.85 -17.46 -30.39
N CYS A 37 -20.93 -18.40 -30.56
CA CYS A 37 -19.60 -18.37 -29.96
C CYS A 37 -18.57 -17.99 -31.01
N ILE A 38 -17.72 -17.01 -30.71
CA ILE A 38 -16.61 -16.57 -31.57
C ILE A 38 -15.31 -16.87 -30.83
N LEU A 39 -14.41 -17.58 -31.51
CA LEU A 39 -13.10 -18.00 -31.05
C LEU A 39 -12.03 -17.55 -32.05
N PRO A 40 -10.73 -17.52 -31.69
CA PRO A 40 -9.64 -17.08 -32.58
C PRO A 40 -9.61 -17.79 -33.95
N SER A 41 -10.09 -19.04 -34.00
CA SER A 41 -10.06 -19.89 -35.19
C SER A 41 -11.43 -20.53 -35.55
N ALA A 42 -12.53 -20.12 -34.90
CA ALA A 42 -13.83 -20.76 -35.09
C ALA A 42 -15.02 -19.84 -34.77
N ILE A 43 -16.14 -20.08 -35.46
CA ILE A 43 -17.45 -19.51 -35.11
C ILE A 43 -18.44 -20.66 -35.01
N LEU A 44 -19.14 -20.77 -33.89
CA LEU A 44 -20.20 -21.76 -33.66
C LEU A 44 -21.54 -21.05 -33.47
N VAL A 45 -22.52 -21.42 -34.29
CA VAL A 45 -23.92 -21.01 -34.12
C VAL A 45 -24.69 -22.14 -33.45
N ALA A 46 -25.30 -21.88 -32.29
CA ALA A 46 -25.88 -22.94 -31.47
C ALA A 46 -27.27 -22.62 -30.95
N ASP A 47 -27.98 -23.70 -30.58
CA ASP A 47 -29.34 -23.71 -30.06
C ASP A 47 -29.43 -24.71 -28.90
N PHE A 48 -30.19 -24.38 -27.86
CA PHE A 48 -30.29 -25.20 -26.65
C PHE A 48 -31.53 -26.09 -26.67
N LYS A 49 -31.38 -27.36 -26.25
CA LYS A 49 -32.50 -28.31 -26.12
C LYS A 49 -32.46 -29.04 -24.78
N SER A 50 -33.58 -29.04 -24.06
CA SER A 50 -33.71 -29.70 -22.75
C SER A 50 -34.06 -31.18 -22.85
N HIS A 51 -33.35 -31.94 -23.71
CA HIS A 51 -33.56 -33.38 -23.89
C HIS A 51 -32.28 -34.15 -23.55
N ASP A 52 -32.43 -35.44 -23.27
CA ASP A 52 -31.39 -36.42 -22.99
C ASP A 52 -31.76 -37.79 -23.59
N GLY A 53 -30.82 -38.73 -23.57
CA GLY A 53 -31.00 -40.08 -24.07
C GLY A 53 -30.60 -40.28 -25.54
N ARG A 54 -31.19 -41.29 -26.18
CA ARG A 54 -30.80 -41.74 -27.52
C ARG A 54 -31.44 -40.89 -28.61
N LEU A 55 -30.62 -40.16 -29.38
CA LEU A 55 -31.10 -39.26 -30.43
C LEU A 55 -31.08 -39.93 -31.80
N ILE A 56 -32.26 -40.05 -32.40
CA ILE A 56 -32.47 -40.61 -33.72
C ILE A 56 -33.23 -39.62 -34.61
N GLY A 57 -32.97 -39.67 -35.91
CA GLY A 57 -33.57 -38.75 -36.86
C GLY A 57 -32.75 -38.64 -38.14
N THR A 58 -33.33 -38.00 -39.14
CA THR A 58 -32.71 -37.80 -40.46
C THR A 58 -32.68 -36.30 -40.80
N GLU A 59 -32.01 -35.93 -41.89
CA GLU A 59 -31.90 -34.53 -42.32
C GLU A 59 -33.26 -33.86 -42.55
N ASN A 60 -34.17 -34.56 -43.21
CA ASN A 60 -35.50 -34.07 -43.60
C ASN A 60 -36.65 -34.70 -42.78
N GLY A 61 -36.32 -35.50 -41.77
CA GLY A 61 -37.29 -36.17 -40.90
C GLY A 61 -37.33 -35.58 -39.48
N PRO A 62 -38.35 -35.95 -38.67
CA PRO A 62 -38.43 -35.53 -37.28
C PRO A 62 -37.31 -36.15 -36.46
N TRP A 63 -36.83 -35.42 -35.47
CA TRP A 63 -35.86 -35.94 -34.50
C TRP A 63 -36.57 -36.38 -33.24
N GLN A 64 -36.08 -37.46 -32.63
CA GLN A 64 -36.56 -37.96 -31.36
C GLN A 64 -35.40 -38.28 -30.42
N ALA A 65 -35.55 -37.89 -29.15
CA ALA A 65 -34.67 -38.28 -28.05
C ALA A 65 -35.50 -39.15 -27.10
N ASP A 66 -35.17 -40.44 -26.97
CA ASP A 66 -35.92 -41.43 -26.17
C ASP A 66 -37.45 -41.39 -26.37
N GLY A 67 -37.88 -41.21 -27.63
CA GLY A 67 -39.28 -41.16 -28.04
C GLY A 67 -39.95 -39.78 -27.92
N ALA A 68 -39.30 -38.78 -27.32
CA ALA A 68 -39.77 -37.39 -27.29
C ALA A 68 -39.31 -36.62 -28.54
N VAL A 69 -40.23 -35.89 -29.18
CA VAL A 69 -39.94 -35.14 -30.41
C VAL A 69 -39.09 -33.91 -30.11
N VAL A 70 -37.92 -33.82 -30.74
CA VAL A 70 -37.01 -32.66 -30.64
C VAL A 70 -37.26 -31.72 -31.81
N LYS A 71 -37.86 -30.55 -31.56
CA LYS A 71 -38.19 -29.55 -32.59
C LYS A 71 -37.17 -28.42 -32.69
N GLY A 72 -37.02 -27.88 -33.89
CA GLY A 72 -36.23 -26.68 -34.18
C GLY A 72 -37.11 -25.44 -34.36
N GLY A 73 -37.72 -24.93 -33.28
CA GLY A 73 -38.61 -23.77 -33.35
C GLY A 73 -39.82 -24.05 -34.26
N ARG A 74 -39.91 -23.35 -35.40
CA ARG A 74 -40.95 -23.57 -36.43
C ARG A 74 -40.58 -24.64 -37.47
N LYS A 75 -39.41 -25.26 -37.36
CA LYS A 75 -38.91 -26.31 -38.26
C LYS A 75 -39.14 -27.71 -37.68
N ASP A 76 -39.07 -28.70 -38.56
CA ASP A 76 -39.32 -30.10 -38.21
C ASP A 76 -38.23 -30.69 -37.30
N ASN A 77 -37.00 -30.16 -37.36
CA ASN A 77 -35.89 -30.57 -36.50
C ASN A 77 -34.89 -29.42 -36.23
N PRO A 78 -34.04 -29.54 -35.20
CA PRO A 78 -33.03 -28.53 -34.86
C PRO A 78 -31.99 -28.28 -35.95
N TYR A 79 -31.62 -29.30 -36.75
CA TYR A 79 -30.67 -29.13 -37.85
C TYR A 79 -31.16 -28.10 -38.87
N GLN A 80 -32.42 -28.18 -39.30
CA GLN A 80 -32.98 -27.25 -40.27
C GLN A 80 -32.99 -25.81 -39.74
N GLN A 81 -33.32 -25.62 -38.45
CA GLN A 81 -33.27 -24.30 -37.83
C GLN A 81 -31.84 -23.77 -37.78
N LEU A 82 -30.89 -24.58 -37.34
CA LEU A 82 -29.49 -24.18 -37.20
C LEU A 82 -28.79 -23.97 -38.54
N ARG A 83 -29.20 -24.67 -39.59
CA ARG A 83 -28.76 -24.38 -40.96
C ARG A 83 -29.16 -22.97 -41.36
N ASP A 84 -30.42 -22.61 -41.15
CA ASP A 84 -30.93 -21.28 -41.47
C ASP A 84 -30.23 -20.20 -40.60
N ASN A 85 -30.07 -20.45 -39.29
CA ASN A 85 -29.34 -19.56 -38.38
C ASN A 85 -27.88 -19.35 -38.79
N LYS A 86 -27.17 -20.42 -39.19
CA LYS A 86 -25.81 -20.34 -39.71
C LYS A 86 -25.73 -19.41 -40.92
N PHE A 87 -26.65 -19.55 -41.89
CA PHE A 87 -26.67 -18.67 -43.05
C PHE A 87 -27.06 -17.24 -42.70
N SER A 88 -27.91 -17.02 -41.69
CA SER A 88 -28.22 -15.68 -41.19
C SER A 88 -26.98 -14.98 -40.63
N VAL A 89 -26.17 -15.66 -39.82
CA VAL A 89 -24.89 -15.13 -39.30
C VAL A 89 -23.91 -14.85 -40.43
N LEU A 90 -23.73 -15.82 -41.35
CA LEU A 90 -22.84 -15.69 -42.50
C LEU A 90 -23.21 -14.48 -43.37
N ASN A 91 -24.48 -14.37 -43.76
CA ASN A 91 -24.97 -13.28 -44.61
C ASN A 91 -24.88 -11.93 -43.90
N TRP A 92 -25.12 -11.90 -42.58
CA TRP A 92 -24.94 -10.69 -41.78
C TRP A 92 -23.49 -10.21 -41.83
N LEU A 93 -22.52 -11.09 -41.54
CA LEU A 93 -21.09 -10.77 -41.56
C LEU A 93 -20.66 -10.24 -42.94
N GLN A 94 -21.11 -10.89 -44.01
CA GLN A 94 -20.85 -10.45 -45.39
C GLN A 94 -21.46 -9.07 -45.68
N SER A 95 -22.72 -8.84 -45.29
CA SER A 95 -23.40 -7.56 -45.52
C SER A 95 -22.70 -6.38 -44.83
N LYS A 96 -22.00 -6.67 -43.72
CA LYS A 96 -21.25 -5.69 -42.93
C LYS A 96 -19.79 -5.57 -43.34
N SER A 97 -19.35 -6.31 -44.36
CA SER A 97 -17.94 -6.39 -44.77
C SER A 97 -17.01 -6.76 -43.61
N LEU A 98 -17.48 -7.60 -42.70
CA LEU A 98 -16.72 -8.12 -41.57
C LEU A 98 -16.05 -9.45 -41.98
N LEU A 99 -14.83 -9.69 -41.47
CA LEU A 99 -14.04 -10.88 -41.79
C LEU A 99 -13.83 -11.08 -43.31
N THR A 100 -13.61 -9.99 -44.04
CA THR A 100 -13.36 -10.02 -45.49
C THR A 100 -12.12 -10.85 -45.82
N GLY A 101 -12.19 -11.62 -46.90
CA GLY A 101 -11.09 -12.50 -47.33
C GLY A 101 -11.03 -13.87 -46.64
N ARG A 102 -11.90 -14.16 -45.66
CA ARG A 102 -11.98 -15.47 -44.99
C ARG A 102 -13.09 -16.34 -45.57
N ASN A 103 -12.92 -17.66 -45.52
CA ASN A 103 -13.95 -18.59 -45.97
C ASN A 103 -15.00 -18.82 -44.86
N LEU A 104 -16.02 -17.96 -44.83
CA LEU A 104 -17.13 -18.04 -43.87
C LEU A 104 -17.97 -19.33 -43.99
N GLY A 105 -17.75 -20.16 -45.01
CA GLY A 105 -18.35 -21.50 -45.10
C GLY A 105 -17.98 -22.42 -43.93
N HIS A 106 -16.85 -22.14 -43.27
CA HIS A 106 -16.34 -22.87 -42.10
C HIS A 106 -17.06 -22.53 -40.78
N ILE A 107 -18.04 -21.61 -40.78
CA ILE A 107 -18.90 -21.41 -39.61
C ILE A 107 -19.59 -22.74 -39.28
N SER A 108 -19.43 -23.20 -38.05
CA SER A 108 -20.04 -24.45 -37.58
C SER A 108 -21.38 -24.17 -36.91
N ALA A 109 -22.23 -25.20 -36.82
CA ALA A 109 -23.47 -25.14 -36.08
C ALA A 109 -23.59 -26.31 -35.10
N GLY A 110 -24.26 -26.12 -33.97
CA GLY A 110 -24.40 -27.19 -32.99
C GLY A 110 -25.65 -27.10 -32.13
N VAL A 111 -26.19 -28.26 -31.76
CA VAL A 111 -27.30 -28.34 -30.80
C VAL A 111 -26.70 -28.72 -29.46
N VAL A 112 -26.93 -27.90 -28.44
CA VAL A 112 -26.43 -28.15 -27.08
C VAL A 112 -27.57 -28.69 -26.22
N PHE A 113 -27.51 -29.98 -25.92
CA PHE A 113 -28.48 -30.68 -25.10
C PHE A 113 -28.21 -30.51 -23.59
N GLY A 114 -29.29 -30.39 -22.81
CA GLY A 114 -29.25 -30.21 -21.38
C GLY A 114 -28.77 -31.44 -20.60
N GLY A 115 -29.08 -32.64 -21.07
CA GLY A 115 -28.54 -33.89 -20.52
C GLY A 115 -27.72 -34.68 -21.54
N ASP A 116 -27.27 -35.87 -21.16
CA ASP A 116 -26.39 -36.68 -22.00
C ASP A 116 -27.14 -37.26 -23.21
N ILE A 117 -26.45 -37.31 -24.35
CA ILE A 117 -27.02 -37.59 -25.67
C ILE A 117 -26.17 -38.67 -26.33
N GLU A 118 -26.81 -39.75 -26.77
CA GLU A 118 -26.20 -40.75 -27.65
C GLU A 118 -26.63 -40.46 -29.10
N ASP A 119 -25.69 -39.93 -29.90
CA ASP A 119 -25.96 -39.49 -31.27
C ASP A 119 -26.03 -40.67 -32.25
N HIS A 120 -27.26 -40.98 -32.70
CA HIS A 120 -27.56 -41.94 -33.76
C HIS A 120 -28.27 -41.29 -34.96
N LEU A 121 -28.02 -39.99 -35.20
CA LEU A 121 -28.63 -39.30 -36.33
C LEU A 121 -28.07 -39.79 -37.67
N GLU A 122 -28.95 -40.08 -38.62
CA GLU A 122 -28.59 -40.42 -40.00
C GLU A 122 -28.43 -39.12 -40.81
N LEU A 123 -27.25 -38.49 -40.69
CA LEU A 123 -26.89 -37.28 -41.41
C LEU A 123 -25.78 -37.56 -42.44
N PRO A 124 -25.85 -36.96 -43.66
CA PRO A 124 -24.78 -37.08 -44.65
C PRO A 124 -23.43 -36.58 -44.12
N ALA A 125 -22.32 -37.15 -44.60
CA ALA A 125 -20.97 -36.75 -44.20
C ALA A 125 -20.69 -35.26 -44.41
N LYS A 126 -21.27 -34.64 -45.45
CA LYS A 126 -21.18 -33.19 -45.72
C LYS A 126 -21.91 -32.32 -44.68
N VAL A 127 -22.92 -32.86 -44.01
CA VAL A 127 -23.60 -32.16 -42.91
C VAL A 127 -22.77 -32.32 -41.64
N ARG A 128 -22.29 -33.53 -41.37
CA ARG A 128 -21.44 -33.87 -40.22
C ARG A 128 -20.13 -33.10 -40.17
N SER A 129 -19.66 -32.52 -41.29
CA SER A 129 -18.43 -31.72 -41.33
C SER A 129 -18.58 -30.30 -40.75
N TRP A 130 -19.80 -29.82 -40.51
CA TRP A 130 -20.05 -28.50 -39.94
C TRP A 130 -21.16 -28.46 -38.89
N PHE A 131 -21.88 -29.57 -38.67
CA PHE A 131 -23.00 -29.66 -37.75
C PHE A 131 -22.76 -30.69 -36.65
N TYR A 132 -22.90 -30.27 -35.38
CA TYR A 132 -22.49 -31.05 -34.21
C TYR A 132 -23.55 -31.08 -33.10
N PRO A 133 -24.25 -32.22 -32.90
CA PRO A 133 -24.97 -32.48 -31.65
C PRO A 133 -23.99 -32.64 -30.49
N THR A 134 -24.23 -31.97 -29.37
CA THR A 134 -23.42 -32.08 -28.15
C THR A 134 -24.27 -31.88 -26.91
N ASN A 135 -23.68 -32.02 -25.73
CA ASN A 135 -24.34 -31.69 -24.46
C ASN A 135 -23.52 -30.71 -23.64
N LEU A 136 -24.11 -30.22 -22.55
CA LEU A 136 -23.45 -29.30 -21.62
C LEU A 136 -22.17 -29.88 -20.98
N ASN A 137 -21.99 -31.20 -20.94
CA ASN A 137 -20.76 -31.81 -20.39
C ASN A 137 -19.62 -31.86 -21.41
N ASN A 138 -19.93 -31.97 -22.70
CA ASN A 138 -18.97 -32.14 -23.79
C ASN A 138 -18.81 -30.91 -24.70
N CYS A 139 -19.55 -29.82 -24.44
CA CYS A 139 -19.54 -28.64 -25.29
C CYS A 139 -18.19 -27.91 -25.33
N THR A 140 -17.46 -27.87 -24.21
CA THR A 140 -16.11 -27.29 -24.13
C THR A 140 -15.13 -28.04 -25.02
N ALA A 141 -15.12 -29.37 -24.92
CA ALA A 141 -14.29 -30.25 -25.73
C ALA A 141 -14.67 -30.21 -27.23
N LEU A 142 -15.93 -29.88 -27.56
CA LEU A 142 -16.32 -29.59 -28.94
C LEU A 142 -15.69 -28.28 -29.41
N LEU A 143 -15.84 -27.20 -28.65
CA LEU A 143 -15.32 -25.87 -29.01
C LEU A 143 -13.80 -25.87 -29.23
N ASP A 144 -13.03 -26.57 -28.39
CA ASP A 144 -11.57 -26.75 -28.57
C ASP A 144 -11.23 -27.49 -29.89
N ARG A 145 -12.12 -28.35 -30.40
CA ARG A 145 -11.91 -29.14 -31.62
C ARG A 145 -12.37 -28.46 -32.90
N LEU A 146 -13.12 -27.35 -32.84
CA LEU A 146 -13.70 -26.68 -34.00
C LEU A 146 -12.74 -25.75 -34.76
N ALA A 147 -11.48 -25.67 -34.34
CA ALA A 147 -10.47 -24.80 -34.93
C ALA A 147 -10.32 -25.03 -36.45
N SER A 148 -10.42 -23.95 -37.21
CA SER A 148 -10.27 -23.94 -38.67
C SER A 148 -9.24 -22.90 -39.08
N PRO A 149 -8.17 -23.27 -39.83
CA PRO A 149 -7.16 -22.32 -40.30
C PRO A 149 -7.73 -21.31 -41.31
N GLU A 150 -8.89 -21.59 -41.89
CA GLU A 150 -9.60 -20.71 -42.82
C GLU A 150 -10.38 -19.58 -42.12
N LEU A 151 -10.43 -19.57 -40.79
CA LEU A 151 -11.17 -18.61 -39.96
C LEU A 151 -10.29 -18.01 -38.86
N HIS A 152 -9.21 -17.32 -39.22
CA HIS A 152 -8.47 -16.50 -38.25
C HIS A 152 -9.19 -15.18 -37.95
N ILE A 153 -9.51 -14.97 -36.67
CA ILE A 153 -10.25 -13.81 -36.16
C ILE A 153 -9.39 -13.15 -35.09
N ASP A 154 -9.12 -11.85 -35.23
CA ASP A 154 -8.44 -11.05 -34.20
C ASP A 154 -9.45 -10.57 -33.13
N PRO A 155 -9.05 -10.40 -31.85
CA PRO A 155 -9.92 -9.82 -30.81
C PRO A 155 -10.59 -8.51 -31.22
N LYS A 156 -9.92 -7.63 -31.97
CA LYS A 156 -10.49 -6.35 -32.43
C LYS A 156 -11.60 -6.59 -33.46
N GLU A 157 -11.41 -7.53 -34.38
CA GLU A 157 -12.44 -7.90 -35.36
C GLU A 157 -13.67 -8.54 -34.67
N ALA A 158 -13.43 -9.31 -33.62
CA ALA A 158 -14.50 -9.88 -32.80
C ALA A 158 -15.26 -8.79 -32.01
N GLN A 159 -14.57 -7.76 -31.52
CA GLN A 159 -15.18 -6.58 -30.91
C GLN A 159 -15.97 -5.73 -31.91
N ASP A 160 -15.50 -5.60 -33.14
CA ASP A 160 -16.23 -4.90 -34.22
C ASP A 160 -17.56 -5.60 -34.54
N ILE A 161 -17.58 -6.94 -34.51
CA ILE A 161 -18.82 -7.72 -34.63
C ILE A 161 -19.80 -7.34 -33.51
N ILE A 162 -19.35 -7.29 -32.25
CA ILE A 162 -20.18 -6.90 -31.10
C ILE A 162 -20.72 -5.48 -31.28
N HIS A 163 -19.84 -4.53 -31.62
CA HIS A 163 -20.20 -3.12 -31.79
C HIS A 163 -21.25 -2.94 -32.89
N GLN A 164 -21.10 -3.64 -34.02
CA GLN A 164 -22.06 -3.56 -35.12
C GLN A 164 -23.38 -4.30 -34.85
N LEU A 165 -23.39 -5.32 -33.99
CA LEU A 165 -24.62 -5.97 -33.53
C LEU A 165 -25.41 -5.10 -32.54
N GLY A 166 -24.74 -4.18 -31.84
CA GLY A 166 -25.36 -3.33 -30.82
C GLY A 166 -25.80 -4.10 -29.56
N VAL A 167 -25.23 -5.29 -29.32
CA VAL A 167 -25.51 -6.09 -28.13
C VAL A 167 -24.84 -5.48 -26.91
N GLN A 168 -25.52 -5.54 -25.76
CA GLN A 168 -24.99 -4.99 -24.51
C GLN A 168 -24.16 -6.06 -23.75
N PRO A 169 -23.03 -5.68 -23.15
CA PRO A 169 -22.27 -6.61 -22.31
C PRO A 169 -23.10 -6.98 -21.08
N VAL A 170 -23.12 -8.27 -20.73
CA VAL A 170 -23.77 -8.79 -19.53
C VAL A 170 -22.71 -9.15 -18.51
N GLU A 171 -22.78 -8.57 -17.31
CA GLU A 171 -21.98 -9.03 -16.18
C GLU A 171 -22.54 -10.35 -15.67
N TRP A 172 -21.87 -11.43 -16.03
CA TRP A 172 -22.18 -12.77 -15.56
C TRP A 172 -21.39 -13.10 -14.29
N LEU A 173 -22.10 -13.52 -13.24
CA LEU A 173 -21.50 -13.99 -11.98
C LEU A 173 -21.38 -15.51 -12.03
N SER A 174 -20.14 -16.00 -12.11
CA SER A 174 -19.82 -17.43 -11.97
C SER A 174 -20.31 -17.97 -10.64
N SER A 175 -20.84 -19.19 -10.66
CA SER A 175 -21.25 -19.91 -9.44
C SER A 175 -20.06 -20.53 -8.69
N HIS A 176 -18.85 -20.48 -9.26
CA HIS A 176 -17.62 -20.97 -8.66
C HIS A 176 -16.86 -19.88 -7.89
N PRO A 177 -16.22 -20.21 -6.76
CA PRO A 177 -15.37 -19.26 -6.04
C PRO A 177 -14.20 -18.82 -6.95
N LYS A 178 -14.17 -17.53 -7.30
CA LYS A 178 -13.13 -16.95 -8.16
C LYS A 178 -11.76 -17.07 -7.47
N VAL A 179 -10.88 -17.90 -8.01
CA VAL A 179 -9.44 -17.76 -7.82
C VAL A 179 -9.00 -16.66 -8.78
N ARG A 180 -8.48 -15.56 -8.24
CA ARG A 180 -8.22 -14.33 -8.98
C ARG A 180 -6.78 -14.36 -9.52
N ASP A 181 -6.62 -14.44 -10.84
CA ASP A 181 -5.34 -14.15 -11.48
C ASP A 181 -5.04 -12.65 -11.41
N ILE A 182 -3.83 -12.31 -10.98
CA ILE A 182 -3.32 -10.93 -10.90
C ILE A 182 -2.50 -10.69 -12.16
N GLY A 183 -3.18 -10.28 -13.22
CA GLY A 183 -2.58 -9.85 -14.47
C GLY A 183 -3.22 -8.55 -14.93
N GLN A 184 -2.37 -7.58 -15.29
CA GLN A 184 -2.65 -6.20 -15.72
C GLN A 184 -3.97 -6.02 -16.51
N GLU A 185 -4.96 -5.35 -15.92
CA GLU A 185 -5.98 -4.64 -16.71
C GLU A 185 -5.48 -3.21 -16.99
N PRO A 186 -5.61 -2.69 -18.23
CA PRO A 186 -5.58 -1.25 -18.45
C PRO A 186 -6.74 -0.61 -17.68
N PHE A 187 -6.45 0.52 -17.04
CA PHE A 187 -7.34 1.31 -16.19
C PHE A 187 -8.78 1.36 -16.74
N LYS A 188 -9.69 0.56 -16.17
CA LYS A 188 -11.13 0.84 -16.30
C LYS A 188 -11.42 2.09 -15.48
N PRO A 189 -12.04 3.14 -16.05
CA PRO A 189 -12.43 4.31 -15.27
C PRO A 189 -13.33 3.85 -14.13
N LEU A 190 -12.88 4.07 -12.89
CA LEU A 190 -13.66 3.74 -11.71
C LEU A 190 -15.05 4.37 -11.82
N PRO A 191 -16.14 3.65 -11.48
CA PRO A 191 -17.45 4.27 -11.35
C PRO A 191 -17.32 5.45 -10.38
N ARG A 192 -17.78 6.63 -10.81
CA ARG A 192 -17.73 7.87 -10.03
C ARG A 192 -18.53 7.68 -8.73
N THR A 193 -17.85 7.33 -7.65
CA THR A 193 -18.36 7.56 -6.28
C THR A 193 -18.63 9.06 -6.11
N LEU A 194 -19.40 9.51 -5.11
CA LEU A 194 -19.65 10.95 -4.86
C LEU A 194 -18.53 11.55 -4.00
N LEU A 195 -18.14 12.82 -4.24
CA LEU A 195 -17.06 13.45 -3.46
C LEU A 195 -17.54 13.59 -2.02
N THR A 196 -16.64 13.50 -1.05
CA THR A 196 -17.01 13.80 0.34
C THR A 196 -17.31 15.30 0.51
N ALA A 197 -17.94 15.70 1.60
CA ALA A 197 -18.19 17.12 1.88
C ALA A 197 -16.87 17.92 1.91
N HIS A 198 -15.84 17.38 2.59
CA HIS A 198 -14.51 18.00 2.63
C HIS A 198 -13.88 18.10 1.22
N GLN A 199 -14.01 17.07 0.37
CA GLN A 199 -13.50 17.15 -1.00
C GLN A 199 -14.25 18.17 -1.86
N HIS A 200 -15.55 18.39 -1.64
CA HIS A 200 -16.30 19.44 -2.32
C HIS A 200 -15.81 20.84 -1.91
N GLU A 201 -15.61 21.06 -0.61
CA GLU A 201 -15.04 22.32 -0.09
C GLU A 201 -13.63 22.55 -0.65
N ALA A 202 -12.80 21.51 -0.68
CA ALA A 202 -11.46 21.57 -1.26
C ALA A 202 -11.50 21.92 -2.76
N LEU A 203 -12.40 21.30 -3.52
CA LEU A 203 -12.59 21.60 -4.94
C LEU A 203 -12.99 23.06 -5.15
N GLN A 204 -13.90 23.60 -4.34
CA GLN A 204 -14.31 25.01 -4.41
C GLN A 204 -13.13 25.96 -4.14
N THR A 205 -12.32 25.68 -3.11
CA THR A 205 -11.11 26.46 -2.81
C THR A 205 -10.12 26.41 -3.96
N LEU A 206 -9.90 25.24 -4.58
CA LEU A 206 -8.99 25.07 -5.71
C LEU A 206 -9.50 25.80 -6.96
N THR A 207 -10.79 25.73 -7.28
CA THR A 207 -11.39 26.47 -8.39
C THR A 207 -11.30 27.99 -8.19
N ASN A 208 -11.49 28.46 -6.94
CA ASN A 208 -11.27 29.86 -6.58
C ASN A 208 -9.80 30.28 -6.74
N PHE A 209 -8.86 29.42 -6.32
CA PHE A 209 -7.43 29.64 -6.55
C PHE A 209 -7.11 29.76 -8.04
N VAL A 210 -7.61 28.84 -8.88
CA VAL A 210 -7.40 28.90 -10.33
C VAL A 210 -7.92 30.22 -10.91
N SER A 211 -9.04 30.72 -10.41
CA SER A 211 -9.69 31.94 -10.92
C SER A 211 -9.08 33.27 -10.44
N THR A 212 -8.23 33.28 -9.42
CA THR A 212 -7.76 34.54 -8.76
C THR A 212 -6.30 34.88 -9.09
N ASP A 213 -6.00 36.09 -9.56
CA ASP A 213 -4.64 36.44 -10.03
C ASP A 213 -3.61 36.64 -8.90
N GLY A 214 -4.05 36.70 -7.64
CA GLY A 214 -3.20 37.01 -6.50
C GLY A 214 -2.32 35.87 -5.99
N LEU A 215 -2.59 34.62 -6.36
CA LEU A 215 -1.87 33.42 -5.90
C LEU A 215 -1.31 32.65 -7.08
N ILE A 216 -0.07 32.20 -6.97
CA ILE A 216 0.66 31.55 -8.07
C ILE A 216 0.72 30.04 -7.88
N THR A 217 0.91 29.59 -6.63
CA THR A 217 1.09 28.18 -6.31
C THR A 217 0.19 27.73 -5.17
N PHE A 218 -0.18 26.45 -5.18
CA PHE A 218 -1.04 25.85 -4.17
C PHE A 218 -0.62 24.41 -3.87
N SER A 219 -0.69 23.96 -2.63
CA SER A 219 -0.43 22.56 -2.25
C SER A 219 -1.67 21.89 -1.68
N VAL A 220 -1.97 20.69 -2.17
CA VAL A 220 -2.99 19.80 -1.64
C VAL A 220 -2.30 18.66 -0.91
N LEU A 221 -2.36 18.72 0.42
CA LEU A 221 -1.74 17.77 1.33
C LEU A 221 -2.75 16.72 1.75
N GLY A 222 -2.28 15.52 2.05
CA GLY A 222 -3.10 14.53 2.74
C GLY A 222 -2.43 13.17 2.76
N MET A 223 -2.78 12.35 3.74
CA MET A 223 -2.29 10.98 3.81
C MET A 223 -2.92 10.09 2.72
N THR A 224 -2.55 8.82 2.66
CA THR A 224 -3.19 7.82 1.80
C THR A 224 -4.69 7.70 2.13
N SER A 225 -5.50 7.30 1.14
CA SER A 225 -6.95 7.16 1.30
C SER A 225 -7.74 8.43 1.67
N THR A 226 -7.19 9.64 1.52
CA THR A 226 -7.96 10.90 1.62
C THR A 226 -8.57 11.36 0.28
N GLY A 227 -8.29 10.60 -0.79
CA GLY A 227 -8.84 10.80 -2.13
C GLY A 227 -8.20 11.94 -2.94
N LYS A 228 -6.91 12.22 -2.73
CA LYS A 228 -6.12 13.18 -3.52
C LYS A 228 -6.23 12.96 -5.03
N SER A 229 -5.96 11.74 -5.51
CA SER A 229 -6.01 11.39 -6.94
C SER A 229 -7.39 11.65 -7.56
N ARG A 230 -8.45 11.43 -6.77
CA ARG A 230 -9.82 11.71 -7.17
C ARG A 230 -10.13 13.20 -7.24
N LEU A 231 -9.63 13.98 -6.29
CA LEU A 231 -9.74 15.44 -6.30
C LEU A 231 -8.97 16.03 -7.49
N LEU A 232 -7.77 15.52 -7.79
CA LEU A 232 -6.97 15.89 -8.96
C LEU A 232 -7.76 15.68 -10.25
N ALA A 233 -8.30 14.48 -10.47
CA ALA A 233 -9.08 14.17 -11.68
C ALA A 233 -10.33 15.05 -11.83
N THR A 234 -10.99 15.38 -10.70
CA THR A 234 -12.16 16.28 -10.71
C THR A 234 -11.74 17.71 -11.03
N LEU A 235 -10.63 18.18 -10.46
CA LEU A 235 -10.11 19.53 -10.71
C LEU A 235 -9.69 19.72 -12.18
N VAL A 236 -9.08 18.72 -12.81
CA VAL A 236 -8.79 18.74 -14.26
C VAL A 236 -10.06 19.05 -15.07
N SER A 237 -11.17 18.38 -14.73
CA SER A 237 -12.46 18.61 -15.39
C SER A 237 -13.00 20.04 -15.13
N GLU A 238 -12.84 20.59 -13.93
CA GLU A 238 -13.27 21.95 -13.61
C GLU A 238 -12.40 23.02 -14.31
N ILE A 239 -11.09 22.82 -14.40
CA ILE A 239 -10.16 23.71 -15.12
C ILE A 239 -10.55 23.77 -16.61
N GLN A 240 -10.82 22.62 -17.24
CA GLN A 240 -11.30 22.56 -18.63
C GLN A 240 -12.63 23.30 -18.82
N LYS A 241 -13.59 23.15 -17.89
CA LYS A 241 -14.87 23.89 -17.91
C LYS A 241 -14.66 25.40 -17.84
N SER A 242 -13.62 25.85 -17.13
CA SER A 242 -13.22 27.26 -17.08
C SER A 242 -12.46 27.75 -18.32
N ARG A 243 -12.31 26.92 -19.37
CA ARG A 243 -11.58 27.20 -20.62
C ARG A 243 -10.08 27.46 -20.42
N ARG A 244 -9.49 26.89 -19.37
CA ARG A 244 -8.04 26.84 -19.18
C ARG A 244 -7.52 25.44 -19.46
N THR A 245 -6.23 25.34 -19.77
CA THR A 245 -5.58 24.07 -20.09
C THR A 245 -4.93 23.48 -18.84
N PRO A 246 -5.42 22.34 -18.30
CA PRO A 246 -4.72 21.61 -17.26
C PRO A 246 -3.59 20.77 -17.86
N ILE A 247 -2.42 20.79 -17.23
CA ILE A 247 -1.27 19.95 -17.58
C ILE A 247 -0.89 19.13 -16.35
N VAL A 248 -1.05 17.81 -16.42
CA VAL A 248 -0.79 16.92 -15.28
C VAL A 248 0.60 16.33 -15.43
N LEU A 249 1.43 16.57 -14.41
CA LEU A 249 2.82 16.15 -14.39
C LEU A 249 3.08 15.22 -13.21
N ALA A 250 3.82 14.14 -13.45
CA ALA A 250 4.33 13.25 -12.41
C ALA A 250 5.86 13.39 -12.27
N PRO A 251 6.46 12.99 -11.14
CA PRO A 251 7.90 13.13 -10.90
C PRO A 251 8.76 12.35 -11.90
N ASN A 252 8.23 11.24 -12.43
CA ASN A 252 8.89 10.41 -13.43
C ASN A 252 7.86 9.62 -14.24
N ARG A 253 8.32 8.97 -15.33
CA ARG A 253 7.44 8.25 -16.25
C ARG A 253 6.75 7.03 -15.62
N ARG A 254 7.39 6.35 -14.65
CA ARG A 254 6.80 5.19 -13.95
C ARG A 254 5.55 5.61 -13.19
N LEU A 255 5.59 6.77 -12.55
CA LEU A 255 4.42 7.32 -11.82
C LEU A 255 3.38 7.91 -12.76
N ALA A 256 3.80 8.54 -13.86
CA ALA A 256 2.88 9.10 -14.86
C ALA A 256 1.92 8.05 -15.44
N VAL A 257 2.41 6.82 -15.70
CA VAL A 257 1.60 5.71 -16.23
C VAL A 257 0.47 5.27 -15.27
N HIS A 258 0.63 5.52 -13.97
CA HIS A 258 -0.34 5.16 -12.94
C HIS A 258 -1.20 6.35 -12.47
N ALA A 259 -1.06 7.51 -13.10
CA ALA A 259 -1.84 8.69 -12.75
C ALA A 259 -3.34 8.46 -13.03
N PRO A 260 -4.24 9.09 -12.26
CA PRO A 260 -5.70 8.91 -12.41
C PRO A 260 -6.27 9.53 -13.71
N VAL A 261 -5.46 10.28 -14.44
CA VAL A 261 -5.75 11.00 -15.69
C VAL A 261 -4.51 10.96 -16.58
N GLU A 262 -4.66 11.31 -17.85
CA GLU A 262 -3.52 11.45 -18.76
C GLU A 262 -2.49 12.42 -18.17
N ALA A 263 -1.27 11.91 -17.96
CA ALA A 263 -0.19 12.62 -17.31
C ALA A 263 1.14 12.29 -17.98
N GLU A 264 2.07 13.23 -17.89
CA GLU A 264 3.41 13.10 -18.41
C GLU A 264 4.43 13.20 -17.28
N SER A 265 5.64 12.67 -17.47
CA SER A 265 6.71 13.00 -16.52
C SER A 265 7.14 14.45 -16.71
N ILE A 266 7.40 15.17 -15.62
CA ILE A 266 7.93 16.54 -15.67
C ILE A 266 9.20 16.65 -16.55
N TYR A 267 10.06 15.64 -16.54
CA TYR A 267 11.24 15.61 -17.41
C TYR A 267 10.89 15.57 -18.91
N ALA A 268 9.97 14.68 -19.31
CA ALA A 268 9.52 14.60 -20.70
C ALA A 268 8.80 15.88 -21.15
N HIS A 269 8.10 16.55 -20.22
CA HIS A 269 7.40 17.79 -20.50
C HIS A 269 8.35 18.98 -20.71
N LEU A 270 9.41 19.10 -19.90
CA LEU A 270 10.32 20.25 -19.91
C LEU A 270 11.43 20.15 -20.95
N PHE A 271 11.90 18.93 -21.25
CA PHE A 271 13.15 18.72 -21.96
C PHE A 271 12.93 17.94 -23.27
N GLY A 272 13.50 18.44 -24.37
CA GLY A 272 13.37 17.85 -25.71
C GLY A 272 13.58 18.87 -26.84
N GLY A 273 14.01 18.44 -28.03
CA GLY A 273 14.17 19.35 -29.18
C GLY A 273 15.12 18.87 -30.29
N VAL A 274 14.90 19.37 -31.51
CA VAL A 274 15.54 18.98 -32.79
C VAL A 274 17.06 19.25 -32.85
N ASN A 275 17.64 19.95 -31.88
CA ASN A 275 19.07 20.29 -31.86
C ASN A 275 19.91 19.36 -30.96
N SER A 276 19.63 18.07 -30.98
CA SER A 276 20.52 17.03 -30.43
C SER A 276 21.60 16.60 -31.43
N GLN A 277 22.06 17.52 -32.30
CA GLN A 277 23.37 17.41 -32.94
C GLN A 277 24.36 18.18 -32.07
N GLY A 278 25.12 17.44 -31.27
CA GLY A 278 26.16 18.01 -30.43
C GLY A 278 27.07 18.95 -31.20
N LYS A 279 27.48 20.06 -30.56
CA LYS A 279 28.66 20.80 -30.98
C LYS A 279 29.81 19.79 -31.11
N LYS A 280 30.29 19.60 -32.33
CA LYS A 280 31.60 19.00 -32.60
C LYS A 280 32.65 20.03 -32.20
N ASP A 281 32.96 20.10 -30.91
CA ASP A 281 34.18 20.75 -30.46
C ASP A 281 35.26 19.68 -30.25
N ASP A 282 36.37 19.91 -30.95
CA ASP A 282 37.50 19.02 -31.14
C ASP A 282 38.21 18.63 -29.83
N VAL A 283 38.74 17.41 -29.82
CA VAL A 283 39.61 16.77 -28.81
C VAL A 283 38.91 16.34 -27.52
N ALA A 284 38.76 15.02 -27.35
CA ALA A 284 38.32 14.36 -26.13
C ALA A 284 39.17 14.81 -24.93
N LYS A 285 38.67 15.77 -24.15
CA LYS A 285 39.18 16.02 -22.80
C LYS A 285 38.73 14.87 -21.91
N GLU A 286 39.64 14.34 -21.10
CA GLU A 286 39.33 13.46 -19.96
C GLU A 286 38.68 14.25 -18.82
N SER A 287 37.67 15.06 -19.14
CA SER A 287 36.80 15.75 -18.21
C SER A 287 35.38 15.37 -18.59
N ALA A 288 34.75 14.56 -17.74
CA ALA A 288 33.40 14.04 -17.92
C ALA A 288 32.35 15.13 -17.67
N GLU A 289 32.27 16.13 -18.55
CA GLU A 289 31.09 17.00 -18.57
C GLU A 289 29.88 16.18 -19.07
N PRO A 290 28.73 16.26 -18.38
CA PRO A 290 27.56 15.46 -18.73
C PRO A 290 27.00 15.90 -20.08
N ASP A 291 26.46 14.96 -20.86
CA ASP A 291 25.74 15.29 -22.09
C ASP A 291 24.44 16.04 -21.67
N VAL A 292 24.37 17.35 -21.94
CA VAL A 292 23.25 18.19 -21.52
C VAL A 292 22.08 18.07 -22.49
N ILE A 293 20.92 17.66 -21.98
CA ILE A 293 19.64 17.72 -22.68
C ILE A 293 19.04 19.12 -22.44
N PRO A 294 18.88 19.95 -23.49
CA PRO A 294 18.36 21.29 -23.32
C PRO A 294 16.87 21.28 -22.99
N MET A 295 16.45 22.33 -22.29
CA MET A 295 15.04 22.67 -22.10
C MET A 295 14.40 23.03 -23.43
N ARG A 296 13.17 22.57 -23.67
CA ARG A 296 12.41 22.91 -24.88
C ARG A 296 11.84 24.33 -24.77
N LEU A 297 11.41 24.88 -25.90
CA LEU A 297 10.59 26.09 -25.88
C LEU A 297 9.21 25.77 -25.32
N CYS A 298 8.74 26.62 -24.40
CA CYS A 298 7.42 26.49 -23.79
C CYS A 298 6.35 27.00 -24.76
N GLU A 299 5.62 26.06 -25.37
CA GLU A 299 4.48 26.32 -26.27
C GLU A 299 3.13 26.18 -25.56
N ASP A 300 3.16 25.96 -24.24
CA ASP A 300 1.96 25.77 -23.41
C ASP A 300 1.19 27.09 -23.26
N ASP A 301 -0.12 27.03 -23.06
CA ASP A 301 -0.97 28.23 -22.97
C ASP A 301 -0.50 29.23 -21.88
N GLU A 302 -0.72 30.53 -22.12
CA GLU A 302 -0.30 31.61 -21.22
C GLU A 302 -0.95 31.55 -19.82
N ASP A 303 -2.11 30.89 -19.70
CA ASP A 303 -2.87 30.70 -18.46
C ASP A 303 -3.05 29.22 -18.08
N ALA A 304 -2.18 28.34 -18.61
CA ALA A 304 -2.13 26.93 -18.26
C ALA A 304 -1.97 26.70 -16.75
N VAL A 305 -2.59 25.62 -16.26
CA VAL A 305 -2.53 25.22 -14.86
C VAL A 305 -1.83 23.86 -14.76
N TYR A 306 -0.65 23.85 -14.15
CA TYR A 306 0.13 22.64 -13.92
C TYR A 306 -0.34 21.94 -12.65
N LEU A 307 -0.64 20.65 -12.73
CA LEU A 307 -1.01 19.80 -11.60
C LEU A 307 0.10 18.77 -11.40
N LEU A 308 0.92 18.94 -10.37
CA LEU A 308 2.04 18.07 -10.07
C LEU A 308 1.60 17.01 -9.05
N ASP A 309 1.44 15.76 -9.49
CA ASP A 309 1.14 14.64 -8.60
C ASP A 309 2.40 14.12 -7.90
N ASP A 310 2.24 13.43 -6.77
CA ASP A 310 3.32 12.91 -5.94
C ASP A 310 4.46 13.92 -5.67
N ALA A 311 4.12 15.18 -5.42
CA ALA A 311 5.09 16.28 -5.31
C ALA A 311 6.07 16.16 -4.13
N HIS A 312 5.81 15.28 -3.16
CA HIS A 312 6.77 14.90 -2.11
C HIS A 312 8.02 14.19 -2.67
N LEU A 313 7.95 13.68 -3.90
CA LEU A 313 9.05 13.06 -4.63
C LEU A 313 9.80 14.06 -5.54
N LEU A 314 9.41 15.33 -5.55
CA LEU A 314 10.14 16.38 -6.26
C LEU A 314 11.25 16.94 -5.38
N SER A 315 12.40 17.20 -6.00
CA SER A 315 13.58 17.79 -5.37
C SER A 315 14.27 18.74 -6.33
N ASN A 316 14.86 19.81 -5.80
CA ASN A 316 15.71 20.71 -6.57
C ASN A 316 17.21 20.38 -6.43
N SER A 317 17.54 19.24 -5.82
CA SER A 317 18.93 18.76 -5.74
C SER A 317 19.48 18.50 -7.14
N ARG A 318 20.76 18.81 -7.36
CA ARG A 318 21.41 18.56 -8.65
C ARG A 318 21.36 17.07 -8.98
N PHE A 319 20.84 16.74 -10.16
CA PHE A 319 20.67 15.36 -10.61
C PHE A 319 21.31 15.11 -11.98
N THR A 320 21.85 13.90 -12.17
CA THR A 320 22.35 13.39 -13.44
C THR A 320 21.95 11.94 -13.53
N THR A 321 21.46 11.50 -14.70
CA THR A 321 21.00 10.12 -14.88
C THR A 321 22.17 9.11 -14.86
N PRO A 322 21.90 7.81 -14.68
CA PRO A 322 22.93 6.77 -14.72
C PRO A 322 23.77 6.77 -16.00
N ASP A 323 23.17 7.11 -17.14
CA ASP A 323 23.82 7.27 -18.44
C ASP A 323 24.46 8.66 -18.65
N ARG A 324 24.69 9.40 -17.56
CA ARG A 324 25.39 10.70 -17.51
C ARG A 324 24.72 11.84 -18.27
N LYS A 325 23.41 11.77 -18.52
CA LYS A 325 22.67 12.87 -19.11
C LYS A 325 22.27 13.85 -18.01
N GLN A 326 22.51 15.13 -18.26
CA GLN A 326 22.04 16.23 -17.41
C GLN A 326 20.87 16.92 -18.12
N TYR A 327 19.73 17.02 -17.46
CA TYR A 327 18.60 17.78 -17.97
C TYR A 327 18.74 19.25 -17.54
N GLY A 328 18.68 20.18 -18.49
CA GLY A 328 18.75 21.61 -18.23
C GLY A 328 19.95 22.02 -17.36
N SER A 329 19.69 22.79 -16.32
CA SER A 329 20.70 23.19 -15.34
C SER A 329 21.13 22.06 -14.40
N GLY A 330 20.35 20.96 -14.36
CA GLY A 330 20.45 19.88 -13.39
C GLY A 330 19.57 20.10 -12.15
N HIS A 331 18.87 21.24 -12.05
CA HIS A 331 17.99 21.61 -10.95
C HIS A 331 16.54 21.65 -11.44
N LEU A 332 15.79 20.56 -11.22
CA LEU A 332 14.50 20.33 -11.85
C LEU A 332 13.45 21.42 -11.54
N LEU A 333 13.35 21.87 -10.29
CA LEU A 333 12.33 22.83 -9.90
C LEU A 333 12.68 24.25 -10.36
N ASP A 334 13.97 24.57 -10.43
CA ASP A 334 14.45 25.81 -11.04
C ASP A 334 14.13 25.84 -12.53
N ASP A 335 14.49 24.77 -13.25
CA ASP A 335 14.18 24.61 -14.67
C ASP A 335 12.65 24.65 -14.91
N PHE A 336 11.84 24.09 -14.02
CA PHE A 336 10.37 24.18 -14.09
C PHE A 336 9.85 25.60 -13.93
N CYS A 337 10.36 26.36 -12.96
CA CYS A 337 9.98 27.76 -12.78
C CYS A 337 10.35 28.61 -13.99
N ASP A 338 11.54 28.41 -14.53
CA ASP A 338 12.03 29.13 -15.71
C ASP A 338 11.22 28.75 -16.96
N PHE A 339 10.96 27.45 -17.18
CA PHE A 339 10.15 26.94 -18.28
C PHE A 339 8.72 27.50 -18.28
N THR A 340 8.11 27.56 -17.10
CA THR A 340 6.72 27.99 -16.96
C THR A 340 6.56 29.50 -16.79
N GLU A 341 7.66 30.25 -16.61
CA GLU A 341 7.63 31.67 -16.22
C GLU A 341 6.76 31.90 -14.97
N LEU A 342 6.89 30.99 -13.99
CA LEU A 342 6.04 30.95 -12.81
C LEU A 342 6.22 32.22 -11.97
N GLY A 343 5.15 32.99 -11.78
CA GLY A 343 5.16 34.23 -11.01
C GLY A 343 5.35 35.51 -11.83
N SER A 344 5.86 35.41 -13.07
CA SER A 344 5.88 36.52 -14.04
C SER A 344 4.73 36.45 -15.05
N GLY A 345 4.23 35.26 -15.36
CA GLY A 345 3.08 35.02 -16.24
C GLY A 345 1.74 34.78 -15.50
N LYS A 346 0.72 34.30 -16.23
CA LYS A 346 -0.59 33.91 -15.67
C LYS A 346 -0.70 32.41 -15.33
N ARG A 347 0.32 31.63 -15.67
CA ARG A 347 0.41 30.19 -15.37
C ARG A 347 0.45 29.95 -13.86
N LYS A 348 -0.13 28.83 -13.44
CA LYS A 348 -0.24 28.43 -12.03
C LYS A 348 0.18 26.99 -11.83
N ALA A 349 0.63 26.66 -10.62
CA ALA A 349 1.01 25.30 -10.26
C ALA A 349 0.32 24.81 -8.98
N ILE A 350 -0.21 23.60 -9.01
CA ILE A 350 -0.85 22.93 -7.88
C ILE A 350 -0.09 21.64 -7.59
N PHE A 351 0.42 21.49 -6.37
CA PHE A 351 1.23 20.36 -5.93
C PHE A 351 0.38 19.42 -5.07
N PHE A 352 0.14 18.20 -5.54
CA PHE A 352 -0.54 17.15 -4.77
C PHE A 352 0.50 16.24 -4.14
N GLY A 353 0.33 15.90 -2.86
CA GLY A 353 1.27 14.99 -2.22
C GLY A 353 0.93 14.59 -0.80
N ASP A 354 1.75 13.69 -0.26
CA ASP A 354 1.61 13.17 1.08
C ASP A 354 2.75 13.70 1.97
N PRO A 355 2.45 14.62 2.91
CA PRO A 355 3.47 15.20 3.77
C PRO A 355 3.96 14.24 4.85
N TYR A 356 3.40 13.02 4.98
CA TYR A 356 3.80 12.01 5.97
C TYR A 356 4.70 10.93 5.40
N GLN A 357 4.82 10.85 4.08
CA GLN A 357 5.81 10.00 3.43
C GLN A 357 7.23 10.56 3.55
N ILE A 358 8.23 9.75 3.21
CA ILE A 358 9.60 10.21 3.04
C ILE A 358 9.61 11.29 1.95
N GLN A 359 10.25 12.43 2.25
CA GLN A 359 10.43 13.53 1.30
C GLN A 359 11.74 13.35 0.54
N ARG A 360 11.76 13.63 -0.77
CA ARG A 360 12.99 13.60 -1.59
C ARG A 360 13.79 14.90 -1.56
N SER A 361 13.14 15.99 -1.20
CA SER A 361 13.75 17.28 -0.91
C SER A 361 14.19 17.32 0.55
N GLY A 362 15.25 18.08 0.84
CA GLY A 362 15.57 18.44 2.21
C GLY A 362 14.52 19.40 2.79
N ASP A 363 14.52 19.54 4.11
CA ASP A 363 13.55 20.35 4.89
C ASP A 363 13.57 21.87 4.59
N ASN A 364 14.37 22.35 3.64
CA ASN A 364 14.35 23.75 3.21
C ASN A 364 14.02 23.92 1.71
N ASP A 365 13.85 22.82 0.98
CA ASP A 365 13.68 22.81 -0.48
C ASP A 365 12.38 22.11 -0.91
N SER A 366 11.48 21.81 0.03
CA SER A 366 10.24 21.09 -0.28
C SER A 366 9.28 21.95 -1.12
N ALA A 367 8.98 21.48 -2.33
CA ALA A 367 7.93 22.06 -3.17
C ALA A 367 6.52 21.75 -2.65
N LEU A 368 6.33 20.60 -1.99
CA LEU A 368 5.05 20.24 -1.39
C LEU A 368 4.75 21.11 -0.16
N LEU A 369 5.75 21.37 0.69
CA LEU A 369 5.61 22.16 1.92
C LEU A 369 5.89 23.67 1.70
N GLY A 370 5.96 24.14 0.45
CA GLY A 370 6.02 25.56 0.10
C GLY A 370 7.37 26.25 0.32
N GLN A 371 8.41 25.52 0.72
CA GLN A 371 9.71 26.09 1.07
C GLN A 371 10.47 26.55 -0.18
N PHE A 372 10.41 25.74 -1.23
CA PHE A 372 10.95 26.10 -2.54
C PHE A 372 10.28 27.37 -3.08
N GLN A 373 8.95 27.45 -3.03
CA GLN A 373 8.16 28.58 -3.48
C GLN A 373 8.50 29.85 -2.68
N LYS A 374 8.68 29.73 -1.37
CA LYS A 374 9.13 30.82 -0.50
C LYS A 374 10.51 31.34 -0.90
N SER A 375 11.46 30.47 -1.26
CA SER A 375 12.80 30.87 -1.73
C SER A 375 12.77 31.63 -3.06
N ARG A 376 11.70 31.43 -3.85
CA ARG A 376 11.44 32.10 -5.13
C ARG A 376 10.47 33.28 -5.01
N GLU A 377 10.14 33.71 -3.79
CA GLU A 377 9.18 34.79 -3.51
C GLU A 377 7.78 34.57 -4.13
N LEU A 378 7.41 33.32 -4.39
CA LEU A 378 6.12 32.96 -4.96
C LEU A 378 5.05 32.89 -3.88
N LYS A 379 3.90 33.51 -4.16
CA LYS A 379 2.73 33.41 -3.28
C LYS A 379 2.16 31.99 -3.33
N HIS A 380 2.13 31.36 -2.16
CA HIS A 380 1.79 29.95 -1.98
C HIS A 380 0.71 29.76 -0.91
N GLN A 381 -0.16 28.76 -1.10
CA GLN A 381 -1.20 28.36 -0.16
C GLN A 381 -1.27 26.84 0.00
N PHE A 382 -1.88 26.38 1.09
CA PHE A 382 -2.05 24.96 1.40
C PHE A 382 -3.50 24.62 1.71
N LEU A 383 -3.89 23.40 1.39
CA LEU A 383 -5.10 22.75 1.88
C LEU A 383 -4.77 21.31 2.27
N GLU A 384 -5.17 20.89 3.46
CA GLU A 384 -4.96 19.53 3.94
C GLU A 384 -6.26 18.73 3.97
N LEU A 385 -6.29 17.64 3.23
CA LEU A 385 -7.36 16.65 3.28
C LEU A 385 -7.20 15.77 4.53
N SER A 386 -8.03 16.03 5.53
CA SER A 386 -8.04 15.35 6.83
C SER A 386 -9.04 14.19 6.92
N GLN A 387 -10.00 14.12 5.99
CA GLN A 387 -11.03 13.08 6.00
C GLN A 387 -10.53 11.81 5.31
N VAL A 388 -10.44 10.73 6.07
CA VAL A 388 -10.09 9.39 5.57
C VAL A 388 -11.30 8.75 4.91
N ILE A 389 -11.09 8.14 3.74
CA ILE A 389 -12.10 7.40 3.00
C ILE A 389 -11.74 5.92 3.14
N ASP A 390 -12.46 5.23 4.02
CA ASP A 390 -12.28 3.80 4.22
C ASP A 390 -13.17 3.00 3.24
N THR A 391 -12.54 2.46 2.20
CA THR A 391 -13.17 1.52 1.26
C THR A 391 -12.95 0.06 1.65
N THR A 392 -12.20 -0.19 2.71
CA THR A 392 -11.75 -1.52 3.15
C THR A 392 -12.61 -2.11 4.26
N GLY A 393 -13.45 -1.30 4.91
CA GLY A 393 -14.31 -1.73 6.02
C GLY A 393 -13.54 -1.95 7.33
N GLY A 394 -12.47 -1.17 7.55
CA GLY A 394 -11.68 -1.20 8.78
C GLY A 394 -10.41 -2.05 8.72
N SER A 395 -9.72 -2.10 7.57
CA SER A 395 -8.48 -2.88 7.45
C SER A 395 -7.39 -2.42 8.44
N ALA A 396 -6.60 -3.37 8.92
CA ALA A 396 -5.45 -3.10 9.79
C ALA A 396 -4.44 -2.17 9.11
N LYS A 397 -4.25 -2.30 7.79
CA LYS A 397 -3.38 -1.42 6.99
C LYS A 397 -3.78 0.04 7.13
N LEU A 398 -5.06 0.38 6.94
CA LEU A 398 -5.53 1.77 7.04
C LEU A 398 -5.44 2.31 8.48
N ALA A 399 -5.87 1.50 9.45
CA ALA A 399 -5.78 1.88 10.86
C ALA A 399 -4.33 2.13 11.32
N ASN A 400 -3.39 1.32 10.84
CA ASN A 400 -1.95 1.49 11.11
C ASN A 400 -1.39 2.74 10.40
N ALA A 401 -1.83 3.03 9.18
CA ALA A 401 -1.49 4.27 8.48
C ALA A 401 -1.91 5.51 9.31
N GLU A 402 -3.14 5.52 9.84
CA GLU A 402 -3.64 6.57 10.72
C GLU A 402 -2.82 6.69 12.02
N ARG A 403 -2.46 5.56 12.64
CA ARG A 403 -1.61 5.53 13.85
C ARG A 403 -0.25 6.17 13.57
N LEU A 404 0.40 5.82 12.47
CA LEU A 404 1.69 6.40 12.07
C LEU A 404 1.58 7.89 11.79
N VAL A 405 0.56 8.33 11.04
CA VAL A 405 0.33 9.75 10.76
C VAL A 405 0.05 10.54 12.04
N LYS A 406 -0.73 10.00 12.97
CA LYS A 406 -0.97 10.61 14.28
C LYS A 406 0.32 10.76 15.09
N ALA A 407 1.18 9.75 15.07
CA ALA A 407 2.49 9.79 15.73
C ALA A 407 3.40 10.86 15.11
N ILE A 408 3.49 10.93 13.78
CA ILE A 408 4.26 11.95 13.06
C ILE A 408 3.74 13.35 13.36
N ARG A 409 2.41 13.59 13.27
CA ARG A 409 1.80 14.90 13.57
C ARG A 409 2.04 15.38 15.01
N SER A 410 2.11 14.45 15.95
CA SER A 410 2.31 14.76 17.37
C SER A 410 3.77 14.73 17.81
N GLU A 411 4.71 14.43 16.89
CA GLU A 411 6.13 14.25 17.17
C GLU A 411 6.39 13.23 18.31
N ARG A 412 5.58 12.18 18.38
CA ARG A 412 5.66 11.13 19.42
C ARG A 412 6.02 9.78 18.81
N PHE A 413 7.24 9.32 19.09
CA PHE A 413 7.81 8.09 18.54
C PHE A 413 8.20 7.07 19.61
N ALA A 414 7.68 7.23 20.83
CA ALA A 414 7.99 6.34 21.95
C ALA A 414 7.18 5.03 21.93
N GLU A 415 6.08 4.97 21.20
CA GLU A 415 5.17 3.82 21.18
C GLU A 415 4.59 3.61 19.78
N LEU A 416 4.53 2.35 19.35
CA LEU A 416 3.85 1.92 18.14
C LEU A 416 3.44 0.45 18.30
N ASP A 417 2.15 0.25 18.48
CA ASP A 417 1.49 -1.04 18.34
C ASP A 417 0.77 -1.09 16.99
N LEU A 418 0.93 -2.18 16.23
CA LEU A 418 0.36 -2.35 14.91
C LEU A 418 -0.70 -3.45 14.92
N LEU A 419 -1.89 -3.11 14.42
CA LEU A 419 -2.96 -4.07 14.18
C LEU A 419 -2.56 -5.05 13.09
N LYS A 420 -3.15 -6.25 13.13
CA LYS A 420 -2.89 -7.34 12.16
C LYS A 420 -4.20 -7.92 11.66
N ASP A 421 -4.23 -8.30 10.40
CA ASP A 421 -5.32 -9.03 9.73
C ASP A 421 -4.75 -9.87 8.56
N GLU A 422 -5.60 -10.40 7.68
CA GLU A 422 -5.16 -11.20 6.52
C GLU A 422 -4.31 -10.38 5.51
N GLY A 423 -4.53 -9.07 5.42
CA GLY A 423 -3.82 -8.16 4.50
C GLY A 423 -2.63 -7.43 5.13
N PHE A 424 -2.49 -7.47 6.46
CA PHE A 424 -1.38 -6.87 7.21
C PHE A 424 -0.92 -7.83 8.29
N ARG A 425 0.20 -8.50 8.06
CA ARG A 425 0.73 -9.53 8.97
C ARG A 425 2.19 -9.29 9.32
N GLN A 426 2.65 -10.02 10.32
CA GLN A 426 4.05 -10.08 10.71
C GLN A 426 4.50 -11.54 10.64
N ALA A 427 5.68 -11.78 10.09
CA ALA A 427 6.26 -13.10 9.96
C ALA A 427 7.67 -13.14 10.57
N ASP A 428 8.01 -14.26 11.19
CA ASP A 428 9.40 -14.56 11.53
C ASP A 428 10.24 -14.76 10.26
N ARG A 429 11.58 -14.76 10.42
CA ARG A 429 12.51 -14.84 9.29
C ARG A 429 12.37 -16.14 8.50
N GLN A 430 12.11 -17.27 9.15
CA GLN A 430 12.05 -18.58 8.51
C GLN A 430 10.76 -18.72 7.69
N THR A 431 9.63 -18.29 8.25
CA THR A 431 8.34 -18.27 7.58
C THR A 431 8.37 -17.34 6.36
N ALA A 432 8.80 -16.09 6.55
CA ALA A 432 8.90 -15.12 5.46
C ALA A 432 9.83 -15.60 4.34
N ALA A 433 10.98 -16.19 4.67
CA ALA A 433 11.90 -16.73 3.69
C ALA A 433 11.27 -17.81 2.80
N SER A 434 10.47 -18.71 3.40
CA SER A 434 9.82 -19.79 2.65
C SER A 434 8.75 -19.25 1.71
N GLU A 435 7.89 -18.35 2.20
CA GLU A 435 6.81 -17.75 1.42
C GLU A 435 7.34 -16.87 0.28
N ILE A 436 8.39 -16.07 0.53
CA ILE A 436 9.03 -15.24 -0.51
C ILE A 436 9.49 -16.10 -1.69
N LEU A 437 10.15 -17.23 -1.41
CA LEU A 437 10.63 -18.12 -2.47
C LEU A 437 9.50 -18.78 -3.24
N GLU A 438 8.45 -19.23 -2.55
CA GLU A 438 7.27 -19.81 -3.19
C GLU A 438 6.60 -18.79 -4.11
N ARG A 439 6.38 -17.57 -3.62
CA ARG A 439 5.74 -16.51 -4.38
C ARG A 439 6.55 -16.10 -5.62
N TYR A 440 7.89 -15.99 -5.50
CA TYR A 440 8.73 -15.71 -6.66
C TYR A 440 8.72 -16.83 -7.69
N ARG A 441 8.48 -18.09 -7.29
CA ARG A 441 8.33 -19.21 -8.24
C ARG A 441 6.95 -19.20 -8.91
N SER A 442 5.89 -18.87 -8.18
CA SER A 442 4.52 -18.93 -8.70
C SER A 442 4.13 -17.69 -9.52
N ASP A 443 4.47 -16.50 -9.02
CA ASP A 443 4.10 -15.22 -9.61
C ASP A 443 5.11 -14.14 -9.18
N PRO A 444 6.29 -14.09 -9.84
CA PRO A 444 7.34 -13.14 -9.49
C PRO A 444 6.94 -11.68 -9.70
N SER A 445 5.92 -11.42 -10.54
CA SER A 445 5.46 -10.07 -10.86
C SER A 445 4.61 -9.45 -9.76
N SER A 446 3.99 -10.27 -8.88
CA SER A 446 3.10 -9.80 -7.83
C SER A 446 3.77 -9.53 -6.49
N VAL A 447 5.04 -9.94 -6.31
CA VAL A 447 5.74 -9.82 -5.02
C VAL A 447 6.92 -8.88 -5.09
N TRP A 448 7.15 -8.13 -4.03
CA TRP A 448 8.33 -7.29 -3.88
C TRP A 448 8.82 -7.30 -2.43
N TYR A 449 10.14 -7.27 -2.25
CA TYR A 449 10.73 -7.09 -0.94
C TYR A 449 11.27 -5.67 -0.80
N LEU A 450 10.91 -5.01 0.30
CA LEU A 450 11.27 -3.63 0.60
C LEU A 450 12.21 -3.59 1.80
N ALA A 451 13.26 -2.77 1.67
CA ALA A 451 14.25 -2.54 2.71
C ALA A 451 14.57 -1.05 2.87
N GLU A 452 15.29 -0.72 3.95
CA GLU A 452 15.82 0.62 4.17
C GLU A 452 16.94 0.98 3.17
N THR A 453 17.93 0.09 3.01
CA THR A 453 19.18 0.37 2.30
C THR A 453 19.39 -0.52 1.07
N HIS A 454 20.18 -0.03 0.12
CA HIS A 454 20.59 -0.80 -1.06
C HIS A 454 21.34 -2.09 -0.66
N ALA A 455 22.22 -2.03 0.34
CA ALA A 455 22.93 -3.20 0.84
C ALA A 455 21.97 -4.32 1.31
N LYS A 456 20.91 -3.98 2.05
CA LYS A 456 19.89 -4.95 2.49
C LYS A 456 19.08 -5.52 1.31
N ALA A 457 18.71 -4.67 0.35
CA ALA A 457 18.01 -5.12 -0.85
C ALA A 457 18.88 -6.08 -1.68
N ASN A 458 20.16 -5.76 -1.89
CA ASN A 458 21.07 -6.64 -2.64
C ASN A 458 21.37 -7.95 -1.91
N ALA A 459 21.52 -7.92 -0.60
CA ALA A 459 21.70 -9.13 0.19
C ALA A 459 20.53 -10.11 -0.01
N LEU A 460 19.29 -9.59 -0.02
CA LEU A 460 18.12 -10.40 -0.34
C LEU A 460 18.15 -10.87 -1.80
N THR A 461 18.42 -9.99 -2.76
CA THR A 461 18.50 -10.34 -4.18
C THR A 461 19.46 -11.50 -4.42
N VAL A 462 20.67 -11.45 -3.85
CA VAL A 462 21.65 -12.55 -3.94
C VAL A 462 21.06 -13.82 -3.32
N TRP A 463 20.50 -13.72 -2.12
CA TRP A 463 19.92 -14.86 -1.39
C TRP A 463 18.76 -15.54 -2.13
N VAL A 464 17.88 -14.75 -2.76
CA VAL A 464 16.75 -15.24 -3.57
C VAL A 464 17.29 -15.90 -4.85
N ARG A 465 18.17 -15.22 -5.59
CA ARG A 465 18.72 -15.73 -6.86
C ARG A 465 19.44 -17.06 -6.67
N GLU A 466 20.24 -17.22 -5.61
CA GLU A 466 20.91 -18.50 -5.32
C GLU A 466 19.93 -19.67 -5.19
N ARG A 467 18.75 -19.42 -4.60
CA ARG A 467 17.73 -20.43 -4.29
C ARG A 467 16.73 -20.67 -5.40
N LEU A 468 16.41 -19.65 -6.18
CA LEU A 468 15.58 -19.81 -7.37
C LEU A 468 16.34 -20.57 -8.47
N HIS A 469 17.63 -20.26 -8.65
CA HIS A 469 18.48 -20.91 -9.65
C HIS A 469 19.13 -22.21 -9.16
N GLY A 470 19.13 -22.48 -7.85
CA GLY A 470 19.78 -23.65 -7.28
C GLY A 470 21.32 -23.61 -7.39
N LYS A 471 21.91 -22.42 -7.49
CA LYS A 471 23.36 -22.19 -7.70
C LYS A 471 23.89 -21.29 -6.58
N LYS A 472 25.01 -21.65 -5.95
CA LYS A 472 25.66 -20.77 -4.93
C LYS A 472 26.22 -19.46 -5.51
N ARG A 473 26.52 -19.44 -6.81
CA ARG A 473 27.02 -18.26 -7.53
C ARG A 473 26.42 -18.30 -8.93
N PRO A 474 25.17 -17.83 -9.10
CA PRO A 474 24.60 -17.69 -10.44
C PRO A 474 25.45 -16.71 -11.25
N MET A 475 25.35 -16.80 -12.58
CA MET A 475 25.93 -15.78 -13.46
C MET A 475 25.32 -14.41 -13.13
N SER A 476 25.95 -13.34 -13.59
CA SER A 476 25.39 -11.98 -13.45
C SER A 476 23.99 -11.87 -14.07
N LEU A 477 23.68 -12.64 -15.11
CA LEU A 477 22.33 -12.75 -15.64
C LEU A 477 22.00 -14.19 -15.99
N GLU A 478 20.79 -14.61 -15.62
CA GLU A 478 20.27 -15.95 -15.86
C GLU A 478 18.85 -15.88 -16.43
N PRO A 479 18.42 -16.81 -17.30
CA PRO A 479 17.02 -16.95 -17.66
C PRO A 479 16.15 -17.15 -16.41
N GLY A 480 15.01 -16.47 -16.35
CA GLY A 480 14.13 -16.41 -15.19
C GLY A 480 14.48 -15.32 -14.18
N ASP A 481 15.58 -14.57 -14.37
CA ASP A 481 15.84 -13.39 -13.55
C ASP A 481 14.75 -12.33 -13.74
N LEU A 482 14.30 -11.73 -12.64
CA LEU A 482 13.40 -10.58 -12.67
C LEU A 482 14.27 -9.31 -12.69
N LEU A 483 14.08 -8.46 -13.70
CA LEU A 483 14.78 -7.20 -13.89
C LEU A 483 13.82 -6.02 -13.79
N GLU A 484 14.37 -4.86 -13.45
CA GLU A 484 13.70 -3.57 -13.47
C GLU A 484 14.54 -2.59 -14.31
N ILE A 485 13.91 -1.93 -15.27
CA ILE A 485 14.57 -1.04 -16.22
C ILE A 485 14.59 0.39 -15.67
N TYR A 486 15.78 0.96 -15.47
CA TYR A 486 15.98 2.35 -15.05
C TYR A 486 16.16 3.27 -16.25
N VAL A 487 16.98 2.85 -17.22
CA VAL A 487 17.19 3.54 -18.50
C VAL A 487 17.12 2.48 -19.59
N SER A 488 16.28 2.69 -20.59
CA SER A 488 16.20 1.81 -21.75
C SER A 488 17.33 2.08 -22.73
N GLY A 489 17.69 1.07 -23.53
CA GLY A 489 18.59 1.20 -24.67
C GLY A 489 17.87 1.86 -25.85
N GLU A 490 17.63 1.09 -26.91
CA GLU A 490 16.95 1.58 -28.13
C GLU A 490 15.41 1.56 -28.03
N ASP A 491 14.86 0.71 -27.17
CA ASP A 491 13.42 0.48 -27.09
C ASP A 491 12.70 1.56 -26.26
N LYS A 492 11.55 2.01 -26.77
CA LYS A 492 10.72 3.06 -26.13
C LYS A 492 9.70 2.48 -25.14
N ASP A 493 9.70 1.17 -24.92
CA ASP A 493 8.81 0.55 -23.95
C ASP A 493 9.42 0.65 -22.55
N PHE A 494 9.04 1.72 -21.85
CA PHE A 494 9.57 2.06 -20.53
C PHE A 494 8.71 1.45 -19.42
N GLY A 495 9.38 0.94 -18.39
CA GLY A 495 8.81 0.83 -17.05
C GLY A 495 8.32 -0.56 -16.64
N GLY A 496 8.48 -0.82 -15.35
CA GLY A 496 8.04 -2.05 -14.69
C GLY A 496 9.10 -3.14 -14.66
N ARG A 497 8.75 -4.22 -13.98
CA ARG A 497 9.60 -5.40 -13.83
C ARG A 497 9.35 -6.37 -14.98
N ARG A 498 10.40 -7.01 -15.47
CA ARG A 498 10.38 -7.92 -16.63
C ARG A 498 11.19 -9.17 -16.34
N LEU A 499 10.72 -10.31 -16.81
CA LEU A 499 11.41 -11.59 -16.70
C LEU A 499 12.36 -11.79 -17.88
N VAL A 500 13.56 -12.24 -17.60
CA VAL A 500 14.52 -12.67 -18.62
C VAL A 500 14.06 -14.01 -19.19
N THR A 501 13.78 -14.07 -20.48
CA THR A 501 13.38 -15.31 -21.16
C THR A 501 14.57 -16.06 -21.74
N SER A 502 15.60 -15.33 -22.19
CA SER A 502 16.86 -15.91 -22.64
C SER A 502 18.04 -14.95 -22.43
N VAL A 503 19.24 -15.50 -22.28
CA VAL A 503 20.50 -14.74 -22.15
C VAL A 503 21.40 -15.12 -23.32
N GLY A 504 21.88 -14.10 -24.03
CA GLY A 504 22.76 -14.20 -25.18
C GLY A 504 24.24 -14.06 -24.81
N LEU A 505 25.02 -13.52 -25.74
CA LEU A 505 26.47 -13.38 -25.59
C LEU A 505 26.83 -12.28 -24.59
N ARG A 506 27.87 -12.56 -23.81
CA ARG A 506 28.55 -11.58 -22.95
C ARG A 506 29.72 -10.98 -23.72
N GLU A 507 29.68 -9.68 -23.97
CA GLU A 507 30.74 -8.94 -24.64
C GLU A 507 31.62 -8.22 -23.62
N THR A 508 32.93 -8.13 -23.92
CA THR A 508 33.93 -7.50 -23.05
C THR A 508 34.54 -6.31 -23.76
N TYR A 509 34.60 -5.19 -23.07
CA TYR A 509 35.17 -3.94 -23.56
C TYR A 509 36.32 -3.51 -22.67
N GLU A 510 37.40 -3.09 -23.31
CA GLU A 510 38.60 -2.59 -22.63
C GLU A 510 38.84 -1.13 -23.05
N GLN A 511 39.11 -0.26 -22.08
CA GLN A 511 39.40 1.14 -22.33
C GLN A 511 40.55 1.62 -21.44
N PRO A 512 41.72 1.96 -22.01
CA PRO A 512 42.77 2.65 -21.25
C PRO A 512 42.33 4.08 -20.90
N LEU A 513 42.67 4.52 -19.69
CA LEU A 513 42.47 5.90 -19.21
C LEU A 513 43.81 6.47 -18.74
N LYS A 514 44.08 7.74 -18.98
CA LYS A 514 45.31 8.39 -18.50
C LYS A 514 45.34 8.43 -16.98
N GLY A 515 46.52 8.14 -16.41
CA GLY A 515 46.69 8.11 -14.95
C GLY A 515 46.06 6.89 -14.27
N ARG A 516 45.78 5.82 -15.03
CA ARG A 516 45.47 4.49 -14.52
C ARG A 516 46.51 3.50 -15.06
N ASP A 517 47.04 2.66 -14.17
CA ASP A 517 48.09 1.68 -14.53
C ASP A 517 47.53 0.48 -15.31
N ALA A 518 46.24 0.18 -15.12
CA ALA A 518 45.53 -0.90 -15.80
C ALA A 518 44.38 -0.35 -16.66
N GLN A 519 44.05 -1.05 -17.74
CA GLN A 519 42.88 -0.72 -18.55
C GLN A 519 41.60 -1.02 -17.77
N ILE A 520 40.59 -0.18 -17.96
CA ILE A 520 39.26 -0.39 -17.37
C ILE A 520 38.51 -1.38 -18.24
N VAL A 521 37.98 -2.44 -17.63
CA VAL A 521 37.22 -3.50 -18.29
C VAL A 521 35.75 -3.41 -17.86
N PHE A 522 34.84 -3.47 -18.82
CA PHE A 522 33.39 -3.48 -18.59
C PHE A 522 32.68 -4.34 -19.64
N HIS A 523 31.40 -4.65 -19.43
CA HIS A 523 30.74 -5.72 -20.17
C HIS A 523 29.28 -5.43 -20.50
N SER A 524 28.80 -6.04 -21.59
CA SER A 524 27.38 -6.10 -21.90
C SER A 524 26.90 -7.54 -22.01
N MET A 525 25.63 -7.74 -21.71
CA MET A 525 24.96 -9.03 -21.89
C MET A 525 23.66 -8.81 -22.65
N SER A 526 23.57 -9.42 -23.82
CA SER A 526 22.34 -9.42 -24.60
C SER A 526 21.32 -10.34 -23.93
N CYS A 527 20.06 -9.93 -23.81
CA CYS A 527 18.99 -10.77 -23.25
C CYS A 527 17.64 -10.48 -23.90
N SER A 528 16.74 -11.47 -23.88
CA SER A 528 15.33 -11.27 -24.25
C SER A 528 14.48 -11.13 -22.99
N LEU A 529 13.53 -10.21 -23.02
CA LEU A 529 12.60 -9.97 -21.92
C LEU A 529 11.20 -10.50 -22.28
N ASP A 530 10.39 -10.78 -21.26
CA ASP A 530 8.97 -11.04 -21.47
C ASP A 530 8.28 -9.78 -22.00
N LYS A 531 7.28 -9.95 -22.87
CA LYS A 531 6.44 -8.86 -23.42
C LYS A 531 7.17 -7.84 -24.32
N THR A 532 8.45 -8.04 -24.66
CA THR A 532 9.13 -7.23 -25.69
C THR A 532 8.96 -7.85 -27.07
N GLU A 533 8.41 -7.08 -28.00
CA GLU A 533 7.85 -7.57 -29.25
C GLU A 533 8.85 -7.64 -30.42
N HIS A 534 10.19 -7.77 -30.20
CA HIS A 534 11.14 -8.49 -31.10
C HIS A 534 12.66 -8.16 -30.95
N ASN A 535 13.11 -7.27 -30.06
CA ASN A 535 14.55 -6.97 -29.97
C ASN A 535 15.21 -7.43 -28.65
N PRO A 536 16.39 -8.08 -28.71
CA PRO A 536 17.19 -8.32 -27.51
C PRO A 536 17.70 -6.99 -26.93
N VAL A 537 17.77 -6.92 -25.60
CA VAL A 537 18.23 -5.77 -24.84
C VAL A 537 19.66 -6.02 -24.37
N ASP A 538 20.56 -5.08 -24.63
CA ASP A 538 21.94 -5.12 -24.13
C ASP A 538 22.04 -4.53 -22.73
N VAL A 539 22.10 -5.40 -21.72
CA VAL A 539 22.22 -5.03 -20.31
C VAL A 539 23.64 -4.61 -19.98
N PHE A 540 23.81 -3.46 -19.32
CA PHE A 540 25.11 -3.05 -18.77
C PHE A 540 25.42 -3.84 -17.49
N GLU A 541 26.34 -4.79 -17.56
CA GLU A 541 26.60 -5.74 -16.46
C GLU A 541 27.03 -5.01 -15.18
N GLU A 542 27.92 -4.01 -15.29
CA GLU A 542 28.46 -3.27 -14.15
C GLU A 542 27.37 -2.51 -13.38
N PHE A 543 26.33 -2.04 -14.06
CA PHE A 543 25.17 -1.40 -13.42
C PHE A 543 24.21 -2.42 -12.82
N LEU A 544 24.07 -3.60 -13.42
CA LEU A 544 23.24 -4.68 -12.89
C LEU A 544 23.78 -5.23 -11.57
N VAL A 545 25.10 -5.40 -11.46
CA VAL A 545 25.74 -6.04 -10.29
C VAL A 545 26.19 -5.06 -9.21
N SER A 546 26.13 -3.75 -9.47
CA SER A 546 26.52 -2.73 -8.49
C SER A 546 25.66 -2.81 -7.22
N GLU A 547 26.12 -2.23 -6.11
CA GLU A 547 25.25 -2.15 -4.92
C GLU A 547 24.17 -1.07 -5.10
N ARG A 548 24.56 0.08 -5.64
CA ARG A 548 23.70 1.25 -5.82
C ARG A 548 23.33 1.42 -7.30
N PRO A 549 22.23 2.12 -7.64
CA PRO A 549 21.87 2.41 -9.03
C PRO A 549 22.78 3.48 -9.66
N GLU A 550 24.10 3.26 -9.56
CA GLU A 550 25.18 4.15 -9.94
C GLU A 550 26.36 3.32 -10.44
N LEU A 551 27.11 3.85 -11.40
CA LEU A 551 28.37 3.28 -11.87
C LEU A 551 29.55 3.83 -11.07
N SER A 552 30.65 3.08 -11.01
CA SER A 552 31.90 3.64 -10.53
C SER A 552 32.38 4.77 -11.44
N ALA A 553 33.10 5.74 -10.88
CA ALA A 553 33.61 6.87 -11.65
C ALA A 553 34.46 6.42 -12.85
N ASP A 554 35.35 5.45 -12.64
CA ASP A 554 36.25 4.93 -13.68
C ASP A 554 35.50 4.18 -14.78
N ILE A 555 34.52 3.31 -14.44
CA ILE A 555 33.70 2.59 -15.45
C ILE A 555 32.93 3.59 -16.31
N ALA A 556 32.31 4.57 -15.67
CA ALA A 556 31.50 5.52 -16.42
C ALA A 556 32.36 6.50 -17.26
N ILE A 557 33.60 6.82 -16.84
CA ILE A 557 34.55 7.56 -17.69
C ILE A 557 34.99 6.69 -18.88
N ALA A 558 35.34 5.43 -18.62
CA ALA A 558 35.76 4.49 -19.66
C ALA A 558 34.68 4.27 -20.72
N GLU A 559 33.44 4.05 -20.31
CA GLU A 559 32.29 3.90 -21.20
C GLU A 559 32.10 5.15 -22.08
N TRP A 560 32.15 6.34 -21.46
CA TRP A 560 31.98 7.61 -22.18
C TRP A 560 33.09 7.85 -23.21
N VAL A 561 34.37 7.68 -22.81
CA VAL A 561 35.53 7.84 -23.71
C VAL A 561 35.41 6.87 -24.88
N ARG A 562 35.04 5.61 -24.61
CA ARG A 562 34.89 4.60 -25.65
C ARG A 562 33.73 4.92 -26.59
N ARG A 563 32.58 5.37 -26.08
CA ARG A 563 31.40 5.75 -26.87
C ARG A 563 31.68 6.91 -27.83
N LYS A 564 32.56 7.85 -27.45
CA LYS A 564 32.98 8.98 -28.31
C LYS A 564 34.16 8.64 -29.24
N SER A 565 34.73 7.44 -29.14
CA SER A 565 35.84 7.02 -30.00
C SER A 565 35.34 6.72 -31.42
N GLU A 566 35.95 7.36 -32.41
CA GLU A 566 35.68 7.08 -33.84
C GLU A 566 36.46 5.86 -34.37
N THR A 567 37.42 5.35 -33.58
CA THR A 567 38.36 4.29 -34.00
C THR A 567 37.98 2.90 -33.51
N LEU A 568 37.17 2.82 -32.46
CA LEU A 568 36.71 1.56 -31.88
C LEU A 568 35.31 1.21 -32.39
N PRO A 569 34.92 -0.07 -32.40
CA PRO A 569 33.54 -0.45 -32.67
C PRO A 569 32.56 0.29 -31.74
N PRO A 570 31.42 0.78 -32.25
CA PRO A 570 30.45 1.50 -31.45
C PRO A 570 29.90 0.58 -30.36
N LEU A 571 29.71 1.15 -29.16
CA LEU A 571 29.02 0.45 -28.08
C LEU A 571 27.53 0.36 -28.39
N PRO A 572 26.85 -0.75 -28.03
CA PRO A 572 25.41 -0.81 -28.14
C PRO A 572 24.75 0.22 -27.21
N ALA A 573 23.45 0.45 -27.42
CA ALA A 573 22.65 1.26 -26.53
C ALA A 573 22.35 0.44 -25.26
N PHE A 574 23.20 0.60 -24.25
CA PHE A 574 23.05 -0.13 -23.01
C PHE A 574 21.74 0.21 -22.29
N ALA A 575 21.03 -0.82 -21.84
CA ALA A 575 20.00 -0.70 -20.84
C ALA A 575 20.62 -0.75 -19.43
N TYR A 576 20.26 0.22 -18.61
CA TYR A 576 20.64 0.29 -17.21
C TYR A 576 19.53 -0.37 -16.41
N VAL A 577 19.76 -1.59 -15.96
CA VAL A 577 18.76 -2.42 -15.29
C VAL A 577 19.26 -2.89 -13.93
N ARG A 578 18.33 -3.11 -12.99
CA ARG A 578 18.58 -3.68 -11.67
C ARG A 578 17.76 -4.96 -11.52
N TYR A 579 18.10 -5.81 -10.56
CA TYR A 579 17.22 -6.94 -10.24
C TYR A 579 15.91 -6.45 -9.59
N GLY A 580 14.78 -6.98 -10.03
CA GLY A 580 13.43 -6.60 -9.59
C GLY A 580 12.92 -7.33 -8.34
N TYR A 581 13.75 -8.14 -7.66
CA TYR A 581 13.34 -8.90 -6.47
C TYR A 581 13.24 -8.05 -5.20
N ALA A 582 14.06 -7.01 -5.08
CA ALA A 582 14.13 -6.21 -3.87
C ALA A 582 14.42 -4.76 -4.20
N SER A 583 13.91 -3.86 -3.38
CA SER A 583 14.12 -2.42 -3.52
C SER A 583 14.22 -1.73 -2.19
N THR A 584 14.77 -0.51 -2.20
CA THR A 584 14.55 0.43 -1.11
C THR A 584 13.13 0.96 -1.14
N VAL A 585 12.59 1.32 0.03
CA VAL A 585 11.28 1.99 0.11
C VAL A 585 11.29 3.29 -0.68
N HIS A 586 12.36 4.08 -0.61
CA HIS A 586 12.55 5.32 -1.37
C HIS A 586 12.30 5.19 -2.88
N HIS A 587 12.68 4.04 -3.48
CA HIS A 587 12.46 3.77 -4.90
C HIS A 587 11.06 3.21 -5.20
N ALA A 588 10.45 2.52 -4.23
CA ALA A 588 9.12 1.94 -4.35
C ALA A 588 7.97 2.95 -4.08
N GLN A 589 8.26 4.10 -3.49
CA GLN A 589 7.27 5.15 -3.24
C GLN A 589 6.52 5.58 -4.51
N GLY A 590 5.21 5.80 -4.37
CA GLY A 590 4.30 6.15 -5.47
C GLY A 590 3.93 4.97 -6.38
N MET A 591 4.60 3.83 -6.26
CA MET A 591 4.26 2.62 -7.00
C MET A 591 3.29 1.73 -6.23
N SER A 592 2.77 0.74 -6.92
CA SER A 592 1.86 -0.24 -6.33
C SER A 592 2.30 -1.66 -6.65
N GLN A 593 2.11 -2.53 -5.66
CA GLN A 593 2.47 -3.94 -5.78
C GLN A 593 1.46 -4.80 -5.06
N ALA A 594 1.10 -5.97 -5.58
CA ALA A 594 0.09 -6.81 -4.91
C ALA A 594 0.53 -7.25 -3.50
N ILE A 595 1.78 -7.73 -3.35
CA ILE A 595 2.32 -8.23 -2.08
C ILE A 595 3.68 -7.59 -1.80
N CYS A 596 3.86 -7.05 -0.60
CA CYS A 596 5.14 -6.54 -0.13
C CYS A 596 5.61 -7.24 1.15
N TYR A 597 6.86 -7.70 1.16
CA TYR A 597 7.58 -8.06 2.38
C TYR A 597 8.47 -6.89 2.79
N VAL A 598 8.29 -6.35 3.99
CA VAL A 598 8.99 -5.16 4.47
C VAL A 598 9.93 -5.56 5.59
N ASN A 599 11.23 -5.45 5.36
CA ASN A 599 12.22 -5.65 6.42
C ASN A 599 12.39 -4.38 7.24
N CYS A 600 11.92 -4.43 8.49
CA CYS A 600 11.86 -3.33 9.44
C CYS A 600 13.18 -3.06 10.17
N ASP A 601 14.27 -3.79 9.92
CA ASP A 601 15.58 -3.40 10.43
C ASP A 601 15.90 -1.99 9.92
N HIS A 602 16.12 -1.02 10.80
CA HIS A 602 16.38 0.38 10.43
C HIS A 602 17.59 0.96 11.17
N ALA A 603 18.54 1.57 10.46
CA ALA A 603 19.83 1.97 11.00
C ALA A 603 19.73 3.09 12.06
N ALA A 604 18.76 4.00 11.91
CA ALA A 604 18.52 5.09 12.87
C ALA A 604 17.74 4.66 14.13
N GLY A 605 17.45 3.36 14.29
CA GLY A 605 16.55 2.85 15.32
C GLY A 605 15.08 3.17 15.02
N HIS A 606 14.18 2.66 15.88
CA HIS A 606 12.73 2.72 15.63
C HIS A 606 12.05 3.95 16.26
N HIS A 607 12.66 4.57 17.29
CA HIS A 607 12.14 5.77 17.96
C HIS A 607 12.50 7.08 17.25
N SER A 608 12.18 7.17 15.95
CA SER A 608 12.49 8.36 15.16
C SER A 608 11.40 8.69 14.16
N GLU A 609 11.26 9.98 13.83
CA GLU A 609 10.40 10.42 12.75
C GLU A 609 10.77 9.74 11.42
N GLY A 610 12.08 9.58 11.16
CA GLY A 610 12.59 8.90 9.97
C GLY A 610 12.05 7.48 9.83
N PHE A 611 12.08 6.68 10.90
CA PHE A 611 11.52 5.33 10.88
C PHE A 611 10.01 5.32 10.64
N PHE A 612 9.26 6.19 11.31
CA PHE A 612 7.81 6.24 11.19
C PHE A 612 7.37 6.66 9.78
N ARG A 613 8.03 7.66 9.19
CA ARG A 613 7.82 8.06 7.79
C ARG A 613 8.20 6.95 6.81
N TRP A 614 9.31 6.26 7.09
CA TRP A 614 9.77 5.15 6.28
C TRP A 614 8.77 3.99 6.28
N LEU A 615 8.30 3.58 7.46
CA LEU A 615 7.32 2.51 7.61
C LEU A 615 5.96 2.89 7.01
N TYR A 616 5.53 4.13 7.21
CA TYR A 616 4.32 4.67 6.58
C TYR A 616 4.42 4.63 5.05
N SER A 617 5.55 5.03 4.48
CA SER A 617 5.79 4.99 3.04
C SER A 617 5.84 3.55 2.50
N ALA A 618 6.41 2.61 3.26
CA ALA A 618 6.39 1.20 2.89
C ALA A 618 4.97 0.64 2.87
N LEU A 619 4.12 1.09 3.80
CA LEU A 619 2.74 0.66 3.95
C LEU A 619 1.84 1.10 2.78
N THR A 620 2.18 2.18 2.08
CA THR A 620 1.41 2.67 0.93
C THR A 620 1.69 1.93 -0.38
N VAL A 621 2.74 1.11 -0.45
CA VAL A 621 3.11 0.36 -1.67
C VAL A 621 2.21 -0.87 -1.92
N PRO A 622 1.91 -1.73 -0.93
CA PRO A 622 1.12 -2.93 -1.20
C PRO A 622 -0.38 -2.65 -1.39
N GLU A 623 -0.96 -3.25 -2.42
CA GLU A 623 -2.39 -3.21 -2.72
C GLU A 623 -3.16 -4.22 -1.88
N ARG A 624 -2.69 -5.47 -1.82
CA ARG A 624 -3.40 -6.60 -1.19
C ARG A 624 -2.80 -7.00 0.15
N GLU A 625 -1.50 -7.29 0.20
CA GLU A 625 -0.87 -7.92 1.36
C GLU A 625 0.45 -7.22 1.73
N LEU A 626 0.61 -6.90 3.01
CA LEU A 626 1.85 -6.41 3.60
C LEU A 626 2.31 -7.37 4.70
N VAL A 627 3.59 -7.74 4.63
CA VAL A 627 4.22 -8.67 5.57
C VAL A 627 5.42 -8.00 6.21
N LEU A 628 5.33 -7.70 7.50
CA LEU A 628 6.45 -7.18 8.27
C LEU A 628 7.41 -8.31 8.64
N VAL A 629 8.70 -8.09 8.38
CA VAL A 629 9.80 -8.98 8.76
C VAL A 629 10.75 -8.18 9.66
N ASN A 630 11.25 -8.80 10.73
CA ASN A 630 12.11 -8.14 11.73
C ASN A 630 11.48 -6.92 12.42
N PHE A 631 10.15 -6.85 12.46
CA PHE A 631 9.46 -5.84 13.24
C PHE A 631 9.38 -6.26 14.72
N THR A 632 9.55 -5.31 15.61
CA THR A 632 9.24 -5.43 17.03
C THR A 632 8.40 -4.23 17.41
N ASP A 633 7.34 -4.44 18.21
CA ASP A 633 6.51 -3.36 18.70
C ASP A 633 7.39 -2.32 19.41
N ILE A 634 7.12 -1.05 19.17
CA ILE A 634 7.89 0.05 19.75
C ILE A 634 7.25 0.41 21.08
N GLN A 635 8.05 0.47 22.14
CA GLN A 635 7.56 0.69 23.49
C GLN A 635 8.41 1.72 24.24
N PRO A 636 7.83 2.48 25.18
CA PRO A 636 8.55 3.57 25.85
C PRO A 636 9.81 3.15 26.62
N TYR A 637 9.93 1.86 26.98
CA TYR A 637 10.99 1.31 27.81
C TYR A 637 12.16 0.69 27.01
N ASP A 638 12.08 0.59 25.68
CA ASP A 638 13.04 -0.18 24.86
C ASP A 638 14.49 0.32 24.98
N SER A 639 14.69 1.60 25.28
CA SER A 639 16.01 2.23 25.42
C SER A 639 16.40 2.55 26.88
N ALA A 640 15.64 2.07 27.85
CA ALA A 640 15.79 2.48 29.24
C ALA A 640 17.01 1.84 29.92
N VAL A 641 17.82 2.66 30.59
CA VAL A 641 18.98 2.20 31.36
C VAL A 641 18.61 1.96 32.82
N TRP A 642 18.79 0.73 33.31
CA TRP A 642 18.61 0.37 34.72
C TRP A 642 19.79 0.85 35.59
N LYS A 643 19.53 1.62 36.65
CA LYS A 643 20.56 2.18 37.54
C LYS A 643 20.29 1.83 39.00
N THR A 644 21.09 0.96 39.59
CA THR A 644 20.93 0.44 40.96
C THR A 644 21.81 1.12 42.01
N ALA A 645 22.73 2.01 41.62
CA ALA A 645 23.80 2.51 42.50
C ALA A 645 23.34 3.25 43.77
N ALA A 646 22.05 3.60 43.90
CA ALA A 646 21.50 4.37 45.02
C ALA A 646 20.29 3.71 45.71
N VAL A 647 20.02 2.42 45.45
CA VAL A 647 18.86 1.74 46.04
C VAL A 647 19.09 1.46 47.53
N SER A 648 18.06 1.64 48.34
CA SER A 648 18.08 1.33 49.77
C SER A 648 16.96 0.36 50.15
N VAL A 649 17.20 -0.47 51.17
CA VAL A 649 16.18 -1.37 51.70
C VAL A 649 15.31 -0.59 52.69
N ALA A 650 13.99 -0.61 52.50
CA ALA A 650 13.02 0.07 53.37
C ALA A 650 11.81 -0.84 53.62
N ALA A 651 11.45 -1.04 54.89
CA ALA A 651 10.28 -1.83 55.27
C ALA A 651 8.96 -1.09 54.97
N ASP A 652 8.95 0.24 55.12
CA ASP A 652 7.76 1.07 54.99
C ASP A 652 7.79 1.94 53.74
N ILE A 653 7.54 1.35 52.57
CA ILE A 653 7.34 2.10 51.33
C ILE A 653 5.87 2.56 51.27
N PRO A 654 5.59 3.89 51.18
CA PRO A 654 4.22 4.43 51.14
C PRO A 654 3.44 3.97 49.91
N ILE A 655 2.12 3.85 50.08
CA ILE A 655 1.16 3.45 49.02
C ILE A 655 0.07 4.49 48.86
N GLY A 656 -0.55 4.58 47.69
CA GLY A 656 -1.67 5.47 47.39
C GLY A 656 -1.26 6.91 47.09
N ALA A 657 0.02 7.19 46.94
CA ALA A 657 0.54 8.52 46.66
C ALA A 657 0.37 8.93 45.19
N GLY A 658 0.17 10.23 44.95
CA GLY A 658 0.42 10.85 43.65
C GLY A 658 -0.80 11.24 42.83
N TRP A 659 -2.02 11.02 43.35
CA TRP A 659 -3.23 11.57 42.72
C TRP A 659 -3.67 12.87 43.39
N SER A 660 -4.09 13.82 42.56
CA SER A 660 -4.56 15.15 42.98
C SER A 660 -6.08 15.20 43.03
N PHE A 661 -6.61 16.05 43.90
CA PHE A 661 -8.05 16.33 43.97
C PHE A 661 -8.28 17.84 43.91
N GLN A 662 -9.35 18.25 43.23
CA GLN A 662 -9.76 19.65 43.15
C GLN A 662 -10.96 19.85 44.07
N PRO A 663 -10.80 20.58 45.19
CA PRO A 663 -11.88 20.77 46.16
C PRO A 663 -13.13 21.41 45.53
N ASN A 664 -12.94 22.25 44.51
CA ASN A 664 -14.02 22.97 43.83
C ASN A 664 -14.32 22.44 42.42
N GLY A 665 -13.61 21.39 41.96
CA GLY A 665 -13.60 20.98 40.54
C GLY A 665 -14.21 19.62 40.23
N ILE A 666 -14.64 18.85 41.25
CA ILE A 666 -15.00 17.43 41.08
C ILE A 666 -16.43 17.09 41.53
N ALA A 667 -17.08 17.92 42.33
CA ALA A 667 -18.46 17.64 42.72
C ALA A 667 -19.43 18.38 41.77
N SER A 668 -20.03 17.67 40.82
CA SER A 668 -21.22 18.18 40.13
C SER A 668 -22.29 18.56 41.16
N GLU A 669 -23.25 19.43 40.81
CA GLU A 669 -24.36 19.74 41.73
C GLU A 669 -25.08 18.46 42.24
N GLN A 670 -25.06 17.37 41.45
CA GLN A 670 -25.58 16.06 41.84
C GLN A 670 -24.69 15.32 42.86
N ASP A 671 -23.37 15.46 42.79
CA ASP A 671 -22.44 14.83 43.74
C ASP A 671 -22.47 15.51 45.11
N GLN A 672 -22.78 16.81 45.16
CA GLN A 672 -23.00 17.55 46.41
C GLN A 672 -24.32 17.16 47.08
N GLN A 673 -25.27 16.59 46.34
CA GLN A 673 -26.58 16.12 46.83
C GLN A 673 -26.58 14.64 47.23
N ARG A 674 -25.48 13.89 47.03
CA ARG A 674 -25.36 12.51 47.49
C ARG A 674 -25.38 12.45 49.01
N SER A 675 -26.02 11.41 49.55
CA SER A 675 -25.89 11.06 50.96
C SER A 675 -24.42 10.77 51.28
N VAL A 676 -23.83 11.63 52.11
CA VAL A 676 -22.45 11.49 52.60
C VAL A 676 -22.42 10.59 53.84
N PRO A 677 -21.30 9.89 54.11
CA PRO A 677 -21.18 9.07 55.30
C PRO A 677 -21.20 9.94 56.57
N PRO A 678 -21.78 9.43 57.67
CA PRO A 678 -21.74 10.09 58.97
C PRO A 678 -20.31 10.52 59.35
N GLY A 679 -20.16 11.76 59.79
CA GLY A 679 -18.88 12.37 60.20
C GLY A 679 -18.13 13.13 59.11
N LEU A 680 -18.50 13.01 57.83
CA LEU A 680 -17.90 13.82 56.75
C LEU A 680 -18.33 15.30 56.84
N GLU A 681 -19.58 15.53 57.23
CA GLU A 681 -20.18 16.87 57.43
C GLU A 681 -19.49 17.67 58.56
N GLU A 682 -18.78 16.98 59.46
CA GLU A 682 -18.04 17.59 60.58
C GLU A 682 -16.65 18.11 60.15
N SER A 683 -16.29 17.95 58.88
CA SER A 683 -15.00 18.44 58.35
C SER A 683 -14.89 19.97 58.41
N LYS A 684 -13.74 20.46 58.84
CA LYS A 684 -13.39 21.89 58.77
C LYS A 684 -13.30 22.41 57.34
N ASP A 685 -13.05 21.53 56.38
CA ASP A 685 -12.94 21.84 54.95
C ASP A 685 -13.72 20.79 54.15
N PHE A 686 -15.05 20.91 54.21
CA PHE A 686 -15.99 19.95 53.64
C PHE A 686 -15.70 19.62 52.17
N HIS A 687 -15.36 20.62 51.35
CA HIS A 687 -15.09 20.44 49.92
C HIS A 687 -13.87 19.54 49.67
N LYS A 688 -12.79 19.68 50.47
CA LYS A 688 -11.63 18.79 50.38
C LYS A 688 -11.99 17.36 50.76
N SER A 689 -12.63 17.20 51.92
CA SER A 689 -13.01 15.88 52.42
C SER A 689 -13.99 15.18 51.48
N LEU A 690 -14.94 15.93 50.89
CA LEU A 690 -15.88 15.44 49.88
C LEU A 690 -15.14 14.96 48.62
N ALA A 691 -14.18 15.73 48.10
CA ALA A 691 -13.44 15.35 46.90
C ALA A 691 -12.61 14.06 47.10
N ILE A 692 -11.96 13.91 48.27
CA ILE A 692 -11.22 12.69 48.63
C ILE A 692 -12.20 11.51 48.77
N TRP A 693 -13.29 11.71 49.52
CA TRP A 693 -14.30 10.69 49.75
C TRP A 693 -14.93 10.19 48.45
N LEU A 694 -15.31 11.07 47.53
CA LEU A 694 -15.93 10.68 46.25
C LEU A 694 -15.04 9.73 45.46
N ARG A 695 -13.73 10.01 45.37
CA ARG A 695 -12.79 9.14 44.66
C ARG A 695 -12.62 7.79 45.38
N ILE A 696 -12.47 7.80 46.70
CA ILE A 696 -12.32 6.57 47.50
C ILE A 696 -13.60 5.73 47.49
N ALA A 697 -14.76 6.35 47.65
CA ALA A 697 -16.06 5.69 47.64
C ALA A 697 -16.34 5.03 46.28
N LYS A 698 -16.03 5.72 45.18
CA LYS A 698 -16.12 5.14 43.83
C LYS A 698 -15.21 3.92 43.67
N ALA A 699 -13.94 4.03 44.09
CA ALA A 699 -12.99 2.93 44.04
C ALA A 699 -13.41 1.75 44.94
N ALA A 700 -13.88 2.02 46.16
CA ALA A 700 -14.35 1.01 47.10
C ALA A 700 -15.60 0.29 46.57
N GLN A 701 -16.55 1.03 45.99
CA GLN A 701 -17.79 0.49 45.46
C GLN A 701 -17.52 -0.49 44.30
N ALA A 702 -16.55 -0.19 43.44
CA ALA A 702 -16.11 -1.11 42.38
C ALA A 702 -15.59 -2.46 42.91
N LEU A 703 -15.11 -2.49 44.16
CA LEU A 703 -14.61 -3.68 44.84
C LEU A 703 -15.67 -4.34 45.76
N GLY A 704 -16.90 -3.82 45.78
CA GLY A 704 -17.97 -4.29 46.68
C GLY A 704 -17.86 -3.80 48.12
N TRP A 705 -17.03 -2.79 48.38
CA TRP A 705 -16.89 -2.14 49.68
C TRP A 705 -17.66 -0.81 49.71
N HIS A 706 -18.09 -0.38 50.88
CA HIS A 706 -18.68 0.95 51.06
C HIS A 706 -18.15 1.66 52.30
N VAL A 707 -18.15 2.99 52.27
CA VAL A 707 -17.74 3.83 53.40
C VAL A 707 -18.92 3.98 54.35
N ALA A 708 -18.82 3.38 55.55
CA ALA A 708 -19.88 3.44 56.55
C ALA A 708 -19.76 4.68 57.46
N LYS A 709 -18.54 5.16 57.70
CA LYS A 709 -18.27 6.33 58.55
C LYS A 709 -17.01 7.06 58.11
N ALA A 710 -16.99 8.38 58.30
CA ALA A 710 -15.82 9.21 58.10
C ALA A 710 -15.40 9.95 59.38
N ALA A 711 -14.10 10.22 59.51
CA ALA A 711 -13.52 11.11 60.50
C ALA A 711 -12.45 11.97 59.81
N CYS A 712 -12.67 13.28 59.81
CA CYS A 712 -11.87 14.25 59.06
C CYS A 712 -10.91 14.98 60.00
N HIS A 713 -9.61 14.94 59.70
CA HIS A 713 -8.56 15.64 60.45
C HIS A 713 -7.74 16.53 59.51
N SER A 714 -6.95 17.46 60.08
CA SER A 714 -6.06 18.29 59.28
C SER A 714 -5.05 17.41 58.53
N TYR A 715 -5.05 17.47 57.20
CA TYR A 715 -4.16 16.70 56.31
C TYR A 715 -4.33 15.19 56.37
N GLN A 716 -5.43 14.70 56.97
CA GLN A 716 -5.69 13.27 57.09
C GLN A 716 -7.19 12.97 57.13
N GLU A 717 -7.63 12.05 56.29
CA GLU A 717 -8.98 11.47 56.33
C GLU A 717 -8.91 10.06 56.92
N GLN A 718 -9.97 9.64 57.61
CA GLN A 718 -10.13 8.27 58.07
C GLN A 718 -11.53 7.75 57.74
N TYR A 719 -11.61 6.60 57.09
CA TYR A 719 -12.86 5.97 56.67
C TYR A 719 -12.98 4.55 57.25
N ASP A 720 -14.11 4.26 57.89
CA ASP A 720 -14.48 2.89 58.25
C ASP A 720 -15.23 2.27 57.06
N LEU A 721 -14.64 1.21 56.50
CA LEU A 721 -15.12 0.50 55.32
C LEU A 721 -15.78 -0.82 55.73
N VAL A 722 -16.88 -1.15 55.05
CA VAL A 722 -17.59 -2.43 55.22
C VAL A 722 -17.53 -3.21 53.90
N GLY A 723 -17.01 -4.43 53.98
CA GLY A 723 -16.84 -5.32 52.85
C GLY A 723 -18.09 -6.13 52.51
N PRO A 724 -18.09 -6.83 51.37
CA PRO A 724 -19.26 -7.55 50.86
C PRO A 724 -19.71 -8.70 51.76
N LYS A 725 -18.82 -9.21 52.62
CA LYS A 725 -19.10 -10.27 53.61
C LYS A 725 -19.28 -9.74 55.04
N GLY A 726 -19.41 -8.42 55.21
CA GLY A 726 -19.48 -7.78 56.53
C GLY A 726 -18.12 -7.57 57.20
N GLU A 727 -17.02 -7.71 56.45
CA GLU A 727 -15.66 -7.43 56.90
C GLU A 727 -15.51 -5.94 57.24
N LEU A 728 -14.75 -5.60 58.29
CA LEU A 728 -14.54 -4.23 58.72
C LEU A 728 -13.08 -3.84 58.56
N SER A 729 -12.81 -2.77 57.82
CA SER A 729 -11.46 -2.24 57.63
C SER A 729 -11.46 -0.73 57.87
N ARG A 730 -10.36 -0.21 58.39
CA ARG A 730 -10.18 1.23 58.59
C ARG A 730 -9.08 1.76 57.71
N LEU A 731 -9.46 2.66 56.82
CA LEU A 731 -8.57 3.33 55.88
C LEU A 731 -8.15 4.69 56.44
N ARG A 732 -6.86 5.04 56.38
CA ARG A 732 -6.34 6.37 56.64
C ARG A 732 -5.71 6.92 55.37
N ILE A 733 -6.03 8.16 55.01
CA ILE A 733 -5.54 8.81 53.79
C ILE A 733 -4.85 10.10 54.20
N ALA A 734 -3.56 10.21 53.93
CA ALA A 734 -2.78 11.42 54.16
C ALA A 734 -2.68 12.25 52.88
N TYR A 735 -2.76 13.57 53.00
CA TYR A 735 -2.63 14.50 51.88
C TYR A 735 -1.89 15.78 52.28
N ASN A 736 -1.44 16.56 51.31
CA ASN A 736 -0.66 17.78 51.56
C ASN A 736 -1.41 19.08 51.18
N GLY A 737 -0.79 20.23 51.46
CA GLY A 737 -1.35 21.56 51.17
C GLY A 737 -1.50 21.88 49.67
N LYS A 738 -1.03 21.02 48.77
CA LYS A 738 -1.24 21.12 47.32
C LYS A 738 -2.40 20.26 46.83
N ASN A 739 -3.22 19.70 47.74
CA ASN A 739 -4.33 18.80 47.44
C ASN A 739 -3.90 17.53 46.69
N VAL A 740 -2.77 16.96 47.09
CA VAL A 740 -2.26 15.69 46.56
C VAL A 740 -2.23 14.67 47.70
N VAL A 741 -2.75 13.48 47.45
CA VAL A 741 -2.66 12.36 48.40
C VAL A 741 -1.22 11.84 48.43
N THR A 742 -0.68 11.70 49.63
CA THR A 742 0.71 11.32 49.89
C THR A 742 0.85 9.90 50.42
N ALA A 743 -0.18 9.35 51.06
CA ALA A 743 -0.21 7.95 51.46
C ALA A 743 -1.64 7.48 51.80
N ILE A 744 -1.86 6.17 51.71
CA ILE A 744 -3.07 5.47 52.16
C ILE A 744 -2.61 4.25 52.97
N HIS A 745 -3.25 4.04 54.13
CA HIS A 745 -2.94 2.97 55.06
C HIS A 745 -4.21 2.24 55.47
N VAL A 746 -4.10 0.92 55.67
CA VAL A 746 -5.11 0.11 56.37
C VAL A 746 -4.63 -0.22 57.77
N ASN A 747 -5.57 -0.43 58.69
CA ASN A 747 -5.29 -0.80 60.08
C ASN A 747 -4.88 -2.27 60.28
N ASP A 748 -5.21 -3.14 59.33
CA ASP A 748 -4.91 -4.58 59.35
C ASP A 748 -4.28 -5.00 58.03
N SER A 749 -3.13 -5.68 58.10
CA SER A 749 -2.42 -6.24 56.95
C SER A 749 -3.25 -7.28 56.18
N ALA A 750 -4.23 -7.92 56.82
CA ALA A 750 -5.15 -8.83 56.14
C ALA A 750 -5.95 -8.15 55.01
N HIS A 751 -6.14 -6.82 55.09
CA HIS A 751 -6.82 -6.02 54.08
C HIS A 751 -5.88 -5.37 53.07
N TRP A 752 -4.66 -5.90 52.92
CA TRP A 752 -3.69 -5.37 51.97
C TRP A 752 -4.16 -5.39 50.51
N SER A 753 -4.81 -6.48 50.10
CA SER A 753 -5.34 -6.64 48.73
C SER A 753 -6.36 -5.56 48.40
N LEU A 754 -7.18 -5.16 49.39
CA LEU A 754 -8.08 -4.02 49.31
C LEU A 754 -7.29 -2.71 49.16
N LEU A 755 -6.29 -2.46 50.01
CA LEU A 755 -5.47 -1.24 49.93
C LEU A 755 -4.81 -1.07 48.55
N ALA A 756 -4.16 -2.11 48.05
CA ALA A 756 -3.47 -2.06 46.75
C ALA A 756 -4.45 -1.80 45.61
N SER A 757 -5.64 -2.40 45.65
CA SER A 757 -6.66 -2.22 44.61
C SER A 757 -7.30 -0.82 44.69
N LEU A 758 -7.63 -0.33 45.90
CA LEU A 758 -8.09 1.04 46.12
C LEU A 758 -7.07 2.07 45.60
N ALA A 759 -5.80 1.87 45.93
CA ALA A 759 -4.73 2.74 45.48
C ALA A 759 -4.63 2.77 43.95
N ALA A 760 -4.64 1.60 43.29
CA ALA A 760 -4.58 1.49 41.84
C ALA A 760 -5.79 2.17 41.14
N GLU A 761 -7.01 1.93 41.64
CA GLU A 761 -8.25 2.53 41.12
C GLU A 761 -8.24 4.06 41.25
N CYS A 762 -7.74 4.59 42.38
CA CYS A 762 -7.63 6.03 42.58
C CYS A 762 -6.68 6.70 41.57
N LEU A 763 -5.60 6.01 41.16
CA LEU A 763 -4.67 6.51 40.17
C LEU A 763 -5.27 6.55 38.76
N GLN A 764 -6.13 5.59 38.39
CA GLN A 764 -6.75 5.58 37.06
C GLN A 764 -7.64 6.79 36.78
N ALA A 765 -8.18 7.41 37.82
CA ALA A 765 -9.02 8.59 37.70
C ALA A 765 -8.21 9.91 37.70
N ASN A 766 -6.88 9.86 37.89
CA ASN A 766 -6.04 11.04 37.96
C ASN A 766 -5.70 11.58 36.57
N GLY A 767 -5.61 12.91 36.42
CA GLY A 767 -5.20 13.51 35.14
C GLY A 767 -3.68 13.61 35.05
N TYR A 768 -3.05 12.68 34.33
CA TYR A 768 -1.63 12.73 34.01
C TYR A 768 -1.38 13.38 32.64
N SER A 769 -0.13 13.78 32.37
CA SER A 769 0.27 14.13 31.00
C SER A 769 0.13 12.93 30.05
N PRO A 770 -0.08 13.15 28.74
CA PRO A 770 -0.16 12.07 27.76
C PRO A 770 1.05 11.13 27.77
N GLU A 771 2.24 11.68 28.04
CA GLU A 771 3.49 10.92 28.13
C GLU A 771 3.45 9.97 29.33
N VAL A 772 3.02 10.47 30.50
CA VAL A 772 2.91 9.64 31.72
C VAL A 772 1.79 8.60 31.62
N GLU A 773 0.68 8.91 30.97
CA GLU A 773 -0.38 7.91 30.71
C GLU A 773 0.12 6.74 29.86
N SER A 774 0.88 7.01 28.80
CA SER A 774 1.51 5.95 27.98
C SER A 774 2.51 5.13 28.81
N LEU A 775 3.35 5.78 29.61
CA LEU A 775 4.31 5.11 30.51
C LEU A 775 3.62 4.21 31.54
N LEU A 776 2.54 4.69 32.15
CA LEU A 776 1.75 3.94 33.13
C LEU A 776 1.04 2.75 32.47
N THR A 777 0.49 2.94 31.28
CA THR A 777 -0.18 1.89 30.51
C THR A 777 0.80 0.77 30.14
N SER A 778 1.97 1.13 29.58
CA SER A 778 3.03 0.18 29.25
C SER A 778 3.62 -0.49 30.50
N ALA A 779 3.80 0.24 31.60
CA ALA A 779 4.23 -0.37 32.86
C ALA A 779 3.20 -1.37 33.42
N ARG A 780 1.90 -1.06 33.38
CA ARG A 780 0.84 -1.96 33.86
C ARG A 780 0.79 -3.26 33.04
N SER A 781 0.89 -3.18 31.71
CA SER A 781 0.85 -4.37 30.84
C SER A 781 2.07 -5.29 31.04
N ARG A 782 3.22 -4.70 31.36
CA ARG A 782 4.48 -5.41 31.64
C ARG A 782 4.56 -6.03 33.03
N LEU A 783 4.11 -5.29 34.05
CA LEU A 783 4.17 -5.71 35.45
C LEU A 783 3.03 -6.65 35.85
N GLY A 784 1.85 -6.48 35.24
CA GLY A 784 0.63 -7.23 35.55
C GLY A 784 0.77 -8.76 35.47
N PRO A 785 1.39 -9.33 34.41
CA PRO A 785 1.61 -10.78 34.29
C PRO A 785 2.40 -11.40 35.45
N TYR A 786 3.25 -10.61 36.12
CA TYR A 786 4.05 -11.02 37.29
C TYR A 786 3.36 -10.67 38.63
N GLY A 787 2.10 -10.26 38.60
CA GLY A 787 1.30 -9.92 39.79
C GLY A 787 1.60 -8.54 40.41
N TRP A 788 2.48 -7.74 39.80
CA TRP A 788 2.82 -6.41 40.30
C TRP A 788 1.74 -5.39 39.91
N LYS A 789 1.28 -4.62 40.90
CA LYS A 789 0.33 -3.51 40.71
C LYS A 789 1.02 -2.18 40.94
N ILE A 790 0.72 -1.19 40.09
CA ILE A 790 1.10 0.20 40.35
C ILE A 790 0.17 0.76 41.43
N VAL A 791 0.75 1.05 42.59
CA VAL A 791 0.02 1.47 43.80
C VAL A 791 0.35 2.90 44.22
N SER A 792 1.32 3.55 43.58
CA SER A 792 1.54 5.01 43.64
C SER A 792 2.16 5.49 42.34
N ALA A 793 1.79 6.69 41.90
CA ALA A 793 2.36 7.31 40.71
C ALA A 793 2.35 8.83 40.85
N THR A 794 3.52 9.43 41.03
CA THR A 794 3.70 10.88 41.20
C THR A 794 4.45 11.44 40.01
N GLU A 795 3.79 12.33 39.26
CA GLU A 795 4.35 13.00 38.10
C GLU A 795 5.07 14.30 38.50
N ALA A 796 6.24 14.51 37.89
CA ALA A 796 6.95 15.76 37.83
C ALA A 796 7.46 15.97 36.39
N ALA A 797 8.03 17.15 36.10
CA ALA A 797 8.57 17.44 34.79
C ALA A 797 9.64 16.39 34.38
N TYR A 798 9.36 15.64 33.32
CA TYR A 798 10.25 14.59 32.76
C TYR A 798 10.61 13.46 33.73
N ARG A 799 9.80 13.29 34.79
CA ARG A 799 10.06 12.32 35.84
C ARG A 799 8.76 11.74 36.40
N LEU A 800 8.72 10.43 36.54
CA LEU A 800 7.61 9.70 37.15
C LEU A 800 8.14 8.84 38.29
N HIS A 801 7.64 9.05 39.50
CA HIS A 801 7.92 8.17 40.63
C HIS A 801 6.80 7.15 40.76
N LEU A 802 7.14 5.87 40.59
CA LEU A 802 6.22 4.75 40.75
C LEU A 802 6.51 3.99 42.05
N VAL A 803 5.46 3.50 42.68
CA VAL A 803 5.56 2.39 43.64
C VAL A 803 4.76 1.24 43.09
N VAL A 804 5.39 0.08 43.03
CA VAL A 804 4.79 -1.18 42.61
C VAL A 804 4.77 -2.14 43.80
N ALA A 805 3.70 -2.91 43.92
CA ALA A 805 3.53 -3.88 44.99
C ALA A 805 2.83 -5.14 44.48
N ARG A 806 3.28 -6.29 44.97
CA ARG A 806 2.61 -7.59 44.76
C ARG A 806 1.79 -7.96 46.00
N ASP A 807 2.38 -7.80 47.18
CA ASP A 807 1.73 -7.99 48.48
C ASP A 807 2.28 -7.00 49.52
N HIS A 808 1.97 -7.24 50.80
CA HIS A 808 2.34 -6.35 51.89
C HIS A 808 3.83 -6.36 52.23
N GLU A 809 4.57 -7.42 51.89
CA GLU A 809 6.01 -7.52 52.10
C GLU A 809 6.78 -7.15 50.84
N GLU A 810 6.20 -7.34 49.65
CA GLU A 810 6.88 -7.12 48.37
C GLU A 810 6.52 -5.79 47.71
N ARG A 811 7.41 -4.81 47.85
CA ARG A 811 7.28 -3.44 47.30
C ARG A 811 8.59 -2.92 46.73
N VAL A 812 8.49 -2.17 45.63
CA VAL A 812 9.61 -1.46 45.00
C VAL A 812 9.17 -0.06 44.59
N SER A 813 9.97 0.95 44.87
CA SER A 813 9.79 2.31 44.35
C SER A 813 10.85 2.63 43.30
N ILE A 814 10.41 3.22 42.19
CA ILE A 814 11.22 3.43 40.99
C ILE A 814 11.02 4.87 40.51
N GLU A 815 12.11 5.58 40.30
CA GLU A 815 12.11 6.82 39.52
C GLU A 815 12.33 6.51 38.04
N ILE A 816 11.40 6.95 37.20
CA ILE A 816 11.45 6.84 35.75
C ILE A 816 11.76 8.21 35.19
N ASN A 817 12.89 8.35 34.51
CA ASN A 817 13.27 9.59 33.83
C ASN A 817 12.99 9.45 32.33
N PHE A 818 12.24 10.37 31.72
CA PHE A 818 11.80 10.28 30.33
C PHE A 818 11.98 11.59 29.56
N GLY A 819 12.07 11.52 28.23
CA GLY A 819 12.22 12.69 27.36
C GLY A 819 10.89 13.35 26.98
N LYS A 820 10.93 14.43 26.19
CA LYS A 820 9.74 15.14 25.69
C LYS A 820 8.74 14.25 24.95
N GLN A 821 9.24 13.19 24.30
CA GLN A 821 8.42 12.27 23.52
C GLN A 821 7.86 11.10 24.35
N GLY A 822 8.16 11.03 25.66
CA GLY A 822 7.77 9.91 26.52
C GLY A 822 8.74 8.72 26.52
N LEU A 823 9.84 8.76 25.76
CA LEU A 823 10.87 7.70 25.76
C LEU A 823 11.64 7.68 27.09
N VAL A 824 11.72 6.52 27.74
CA VAL A 824 12.40 6.35 29.01
C VAL A 824 13.92 6.32 28.82
N SER A 825 14.61 7.21 29.52
CA SER A 825 16.08 7.31 29.52
C SER A 825 16.73 6.47 30.63
N SER A 826 16.10 6.40 31.81
CA SER A 826 16.60 5.56 32.90
C SER A 826 15.52 5.20 33.91
N LEU A 827 15.68 4.00 34.47
CA LEU A 827 14.92 3.45 35.59
C LEU A 827 15.84 3.41 36.81
N ARG A 828 15.44 4.04 37.91
CA ARG A 828 16.23 4.10 39.14
C ARG A 828 15.41 3.59 40.32
N PRO A 829 15.59 2.35 40.76
CA PRO A 829 15.05 1.90 42.04
C PRO A 829 15.57 2.80 43.17
N LEU A 830 14.66 3.35 43.95
CA LEU A 830 15.00 4.21 45.10
C LEU A 830 14.94 3.40 46.40
N HIS A 831 13.83 2.70 46.59
CA HIS A 831 13.60 1.86 47.75
C HIS A 831 13.07 0.49 47.33
N THR A 832 13.49 -0.55 48.02
CA THR A 832 12.90 -1.89 47.88
C THR A 832 12.73 -2.51 49.26
N SER A 833 11.71 -3.33 49.40
CA SER A 833 11.53 -4.22 50.56
C SER A 833 12.59 -5.32 50.61
N ASN A 834 13.01 -5.82 49.44
CA ASN A 834 14.02 -6.85 49.29
C ASN A 834 14.83 -6.64 47.99
N LEU A 835 16.15 -6.71 48.05
CA LEU A 835 17.03 -6.52 46.88
C LEU A 835 16.79 -7.57 45.78
N ALA A 836 16.36 -8.78 46.14
CA ALA A 836 16.07 -9.85 45.17
C ALA A 836 14.93 -9.50 44.20
N LEU A 837 14.03 -8.59 44.59
CA LEU A 837 12.89 -8.18 43.76
C LEU A 837 13.31 -7.29 42.57
N LEU A 838 14.51 -6.69 42.63
CA LEU A 838 14.94 -5.73 41.61
C LEU A 838 15.18 -6.38 40.26
N ASP A 839 15.70 -7.61 40.23
CA ASP A 839 15.93 -8.33 38.98
C ASP A 839 14.61 -8.67 38.29
N GLU A 840 13.61 -9.08 39.06
CA GLU A 840 12.27 -9.37 38.54
C GLU A 840 11.57 -8.11 37.98
N ILE A 841 11.62 -6.98 38.70
CA ILE A 841 11.08 -5.72 38.20
C ILE A 841 11.81 -5.26 36.93
N LYS A 842 13.13 -5.46 36.89
CA LYS A 842 13.94 -5.12 35.72
C LYS A 842 13.53 -5.96 34.52
N GLU A 843 13.43 -7.28 34.65
CA GLU A 843 12.98 -8.19 33.59
C GLU A 843 11.53 -7.96 33.17
N ALA A 844 10.67 -7.50 34.07
CA ALA A 844 9.31 -7.15 33.71
C ALA A 844 9.27 -5.86 32.87
N LEU A 845 10.02 -4.83 33.24
CA LEU A 845 9.96 -3.52 32.59
C LEU A 845 10.81 -3.42 31.31
N LEU A 846 11.96 -4.11 31.24
CA LEU A 846 12.91 -4.12 30.13
C LEU A 846 12.83 -5.45 29.38
#